data_AF-A0AAV0CW39-F1
#
_entry.id   AF-A0AAV0CW39-F1
#
_cell.length_a   1.000
_cell.length_b   1.000
_cell.length_c   1.000
_cell.angle_alpha   90.00
_cell.angle_beta   90.00
_cell.angle_gamma   90.00
#
_symmetry.space_group_name_H-M   'P 1'
#
loop_
_entity.id
_entity.type
_entity.pdbx_description
1 polymer ?
#
loop_
_entity_poly.entity_id
_entity_poly.type
_entity_poly.pdbx_seq_one_letter_code
_entity_poly.pdbx_strand_id
1 'polypeptide(L)'
;MEENDEMDSLFEGMVLFDPSEMVSGDPDIDDVGIGHLDRRGSDIAAVVNVGAAQPAVPPIQVPAQSNHIQPLDENLFSDLTLVSPPRSPEVEDFKSPPGPSSNSVLSRQNSTARKKKRAGLRIGYGRNRYYASDSVPTTSPPGDHSKEGKEKGHNEELEKEEEDSYAAEEGEEHDSTIISAAHDCDSQKTSRSIHSNDDALSHKADSLGSCGVGENVTSEQLNCNKSHKPVELRFEQLKTLISSKLKMANETVASISSEKKESIRKRRKAARNVTQAFGEYKELEKKLDEACEAEDFEKAERVSESLALAEKEKERLTVDLRDAEAQSSAVDSKMQEALDSLIHVEEECASMLQSFALDAICDAELDVTTAEGLSSKQMQEWELSAEAIEIQKMELEIEAELVFEAQKVLKDSIEQYVEDDRRERNILCKKKEVLTEELKQLLALVKAKEEEIAENDSLIEKVDRRIDCVMSSSQEAETSINENYQNLQSRLSELLLENESLLEKKKEIDYYASQEESRKAKIRDLSRISADEANMFTEVVGLRKSLAQFVLKSKEDRVRLSINEDELAIQIQMLQQQISAARTSLQELSSSKSKIQQDIDSSKQRFLLIDKRVPELEAEKKVAAAARNFKEAARLSTEAKELCMEKDRIQTKLEGAELEVKKVEEEICLIVERLKETEAQVSEKERELAMARFQRLILVDRACREERSVALELGDLEEADALLEEAEAAVSEARKLQPIYGFQEELITLPKHFISAELVSKLQGRQLAELAASVNILAS
;
A
#
# COMPACT_ATOMS: atom_id res chain seq x y z
N MET A 1 81.26 38.82 35.49
CA MET A 1 79.98 38.85 34.78
C MET A 1 80.34 38.82 33.29
N GLU A 2 80.77 37.68 32.72
CA GLU A 2 80.50 36.26 33.06
C GLU A 2 78.99 35.94 33.06
N GLU A 3 78.50 34.85 32.48
CA GLU A 3 79.00 33.96 31.39
C GLU A 3 77.86 32.98 31.05
N ASN A 4 77.78 32.52 29.79
CA ASN A 4 77.68 31.12 29.30
C ASN A 4 76.74 30.10 30.03
N ASP A 5 76.19 29.04 29.41
CA ASP A 5 76.14 28.58 28.01
C ASP A 5 75.08 27.45 27.83
N GLU A 6 75.16 26.72 26.71
CA GLU A 6 74.87 25.27 26.59
C GLU A 6 73.40 24.82 26.57
N MET A 7 72.91 24.61 25.34
CA MET A 7 72.02 23.49 25.03
C MET A 7 72.84 22.21 24.96
N ASP A 8 72.33 21.05 25.38
CA ASP A 8 72.77 19.78 24.78
C ASP A 8 71.82 18.57 25.00
N SER A 9 72.06 17.54 24.18
CA SER A 9 71.64 16.12 24.25
C SER A 9 70.14 15.76 24.28
N LEU A 10 69.69 15.13 23.19
CA LEU A 10 68.46 14.31 23.11
C LEU A 10 68.73 12.90 22.53
N PHE A 11 69.99 12.44 22.56
CA PHE A 11 70.40 11.16 21.95
C PHE A 11 71.37 10.39 22.87
N GLU A 12 70.84 9.79 23.92
CA GLU A 12 71.56 8.85 24.79
C GLU A 12 70.75 7.55 24.96
N GLY A 13 71.35 6.38 24.71
CA GLY A 13 70.71 5.09 24.99
C GLY A 13 70.68 3.99 23.91
N MET A 14 71.59 3.97 22.92
CA MET A 14 71.78 2.76 22.11
C MET A 14 72.66 1.72 22.82
N VAL A 15 72.06 0.61 23.30
CA VAL A 15 72.79 -0.62 23.64
C VAL A 15 72.02 -1.84 23.12
N LEU A 16 72.66 -2.61 22.25
CA LEU A 16 72.16 -3.88 21.71
C LEU A 16 72.46 -5.04 22.66
N PHE A 17 71.46 -5.87 22.99
CA PHE A 17 71.64 -7.30 23.28
C PHE A 17 70.38 -8.09 22.89
N ASP A 18 70.59 -9.25 22.29
CA ASP A 18 69.58 -10.17 21.75
C ASP A 18 70.10 -11.63 21.95
N PRO A 19 69.32 -12.71 21.80
CA PRO A 19 68.56 -13.26 22.93
C PRO A 19 68.78 -14.77 23.14
N SER A 20 68.31 -15.34 24.27
CA SER A 20 67.57 -16.63 24.35
C SER A 20 67.52 -17.25 25.76
N GLU A 21 66.31 -17.68 26.14
CA GLU A 21 65.87 -18.90 26.88
C GLU A 21 64.72 -18.56 27.85
N MET A 22 63.48 -18.99 27.56
CA MET A 22 62.83 -20.26 27.94
C MET A 22 62.44 -20.38 29.44
N VAL A 23 61.31 -20.99 29.85
CA VAL A 23 59.95 -21.18 29.27
C VAL A 23 59.06 -21.85 30.35
N SER A 24 57.77 -21.48 30.44
CA SER A 24 56.66 -22.13 31.23
C SER A 24 56.81 -22.34 32.75
N GLY A 25 55.69 -22.34 33.50
CA GLY A 25 55.71 -22.48 34.97
C GLY A 25 54.40 -22.86 35.69
N ASP A 26 53.23 -22.46 35.17
CA ASP A 26 51.89 -22.89 35.63
C ASP A 26 51.54 -22.52 37.13
N PRO A 27 50.43 -22.93 37.78
CA PRO A 27 49.53 -21.94 38.40
C PRO A 27 49.19 -22.14 39.90
N ASP A 28 48.09 -21.51 40.32
CA ASP A 28 47.30 -21.61 41.58
C ASP A 28 47.52 -20.56 42.71
N ILE A 29 46.67 -19.54 42.66
CA ILE A 29 45.67 -19.14 43.70
C ILE A 29 45.97 -19.57 45.15
N ASP A 30 46.18 -18.60 46.06
CA ASP A 30 45.17 -18.22 47.09
C ASP A 30 45.60 -16.99 47.92
N ASP A 31 44.64 -16.19 48.40
CA ASP A 31 44.78 -15.28 49.55
C ASP A 31 43.48 -15.27 50.38
N VAL A 32 43.58 -15.19 51.71
CA VAL A 32 42.52 -15.61 52.64
C VAL A 32 42.10 -14.50 53.60
N GLY A 33 40.93 -13.91 53.32
CA GLY A 33 40.18 -13.07 54.26
C GLY A 33 39.15 -13.88 55.07
N ILE A 34 39.24 -13.84 56.41
CA ILE A 34 38.46 -14.73 57.31
C ILE A 34 37.07 -14.16 57.66
N GLY A 35 36.01 -14.99 57.60
CA GLY A 35 34.62 -14.62 57.95
C GLY A 35 33.75 -15.76 58.52
N HIS A 36 33.86 -15.99 59.84
CA HIS A 36 32.98 -16.70 60.79
C HIS A 36 31.76 -17.57 60.33
N LEU A 37 31.72 -18.85 60.80
CA LEU A 37 30.59 -19.73 61.24
C LEU A 37 29.16 -19.51 60.64
N ASP A 38 28.40 -20.56 60.27
CA ASP A 38 27.90 -21.58 61.23
C ASP A 38 27.36 -22.92 60.60
N ARG A 39 27.25 -23.97 61.44
CA ARG A 39 26.39 -25.18 61.44
C ARG A 39 26.07 -26.07 60.19
N ARG A 40 26.83 -27.18 60.10
CA ARG A 40 26.42 -28.60 60.39
C ARG A 40 25.28 -29.33 59.61
N GLY A 41 25.65 -30.38 58.83
CA GLY A 41 24.84 -31.59 58.51
C GLY A 41 25.15 -32.17 57.10
N SER A 42 25.90 -33.27 56.94
CA SER A 42 25.48 -34.71 56.83
C SER A 42 24.57 -35.00 55.61
N ASP A 43 24.80 -35.99 54.72
CA ASP A 43 25.31 -37.38 54.91
C ASP A 43 26.34 -37.88 53.85
N ILE A 44 26.61 -39.20 53.80
CA ILE A 44 27.79 -39.88 53.19
C ILE A 44 27.41 -41.15 52.37
N ALA A 45 27.90 -41.31 51.12
CA ALA A 45 28.22 -42.58 50.39
C ALA A 45 28.61 -42.24 48.90
N ALA A 46 29.63 -42.76 48.19
CA ALA A 46 30.18 -44.13 47.97
C ALA A 46 29.40 -44.93 46.88
N VAL A 47 29.96 -45.74 45.92
CA VAL A 47 31.36 -46.14 45.57
C VAL A 47 31.43 -46.94 44.21
N VAL A 48 32.54 -46.89 43.42
CA VAL A 48 33.06 -47.93 42.43
C VAL A 48 32.22 -48.31 41.16
N ASN A 49 32.69 -48.79 39.98
CA ASN A 49 33.95 -48.78 39.16
C ASN A 49 33.77 -49.66 37.84
N VAL A 50 34.70 -49.59 36.86
CA VAL A 50 35.07 -50.58 35.77
C VAL A 50 34.30 -50.66 34.41
N GLY A 51 35.05 -50.59 33.28
CA GLY A 51 34.82 -51.28 31.98
C GLY A 51 34.85 -50.39 30.70
N ALA A 52 35.91 -50.27 29.86
CA ALA A 52 36.62 -51.23 28.97
C ALA A 52 35.90 -51.52 27.61
N ALA A 53 36.51 -51.53 26.41
CA ALA A 53 37.89 -51.22 25.94
C ALA A 53 37.97 -51.02 24.39
N GLN A 54 39.12 -50.57 23.85
CA GLN A 54 39.48 -50.49 22.41
C GLN A 54 40.43 -51.63 21.94
N PRO A 55 40.58 -51.83 20.62
CA PRO A 55 41.92 -52.03 20.00
C PRO A 55 42.07 -51.40 18.58
N ALA A 56 43.21 -51.36 17.88
CA ALA A 56 44.65 -51.16 18.21
C ALA A 56 45.45 -51.11 16.86
N VAL A 57 46.48 -50.26 16.68
CA VAL A 57 47.11 -50.01 15.35
C VAL A 57 48.65 -49.81 15.38
N PRO A 58 49.43 -50.62 14.63
CA PRO A 58 50.86 -50.38 14.27
C PRO A 58 51.14 -50.61 12.74
N PRO A 59 52.39 -50.59 12.19
CA PRO A 59 53.69 -50.16 12.73
C PRO A 59 54.54 -49.16 11.87
N ILE A 60 55.39 -48.35 12.55
CA ILE A 60 56.77 -47.88 12.16
C ILE A 60 56.94 -46.81 11.04
N GLN A 61 57.80 -45.76 11.14
CA GLN A 61 58.37 -45.07 12.33
C GLN A 61 58.90 -43.60 12.12
N VAL A 62 60.16 -43.35 11.68
CA VAL A 62 60.95 -42.06 11.86
C VAL A 62 62.07 -41.86 10.79
N PRO A 63 62.81 -40.70 10.65
CA PRO A 63 63.01 -39.58 11.60
C PRO A 63 63.07 -38.08 11.12
N ALA A 64 62.79 -37.19 12.09
CA ALA A 64 63.46 -35.92 12.46
C ALA A 64 63.38 -34.59 11.65
N GLN A 65 63.11 -33.49 12.41
CA GLN A 65 63.51 -32.07 12.23
C GLN A 65 62.99 -31.29 10.99
N SER A 66 62.78 -29.96 11.00
CA SER A 66 62.62 -28.94 12.08
C SER A 66 62.01 -27.65 11.49
N ASN A 67 61.30 -26.83 12.29
CA ASN A 67 60.67 -25.59 11.81
C ASN A 67 61.68 -24.43 11.60
N HIS A 68 61.67 -23.77 10.44
CA HIS A 68 61.08 -22.42 10.24
C HIS A 68 61.28 -21.94 8.77
N ILE A 69 60.58 -20.87 8.39
CA ILE A 69 60.47 -20.38 7.00
C ILE A 69 61.30 -19.08 6.81
N GLN A 70 61.71 -18.83 5.56
CA GLN A 70 62.65 -17.80 5.12
C GLN A 70 62.04 -16.38 5.07
N PRO A 71 62.84 -15.32 5.24
CA PRO A 71 62.63 -14.03 4.57
C PRO A 71 63.10 -14.10 3.10
N LEU A 72 62.68 -13.14 2.27
CA LEU A 72 63.11 -12.99 0.87
C LEU A 72 64.20 -11.93 0.69
N ASP A 73 64.87 -11.96 -0.46
CA ASP A 73 66.14 -11.30 -0.78
C ASP A 73 65.95 -9.96 -1.51
N GLU A 74 66.71 -8.93 -1.12
CA GLU A 74 66.71 -7.59 -1.71
C GLU A 74 67.85 -7.45 -2.74
N ASN A 75 67.56 -7.66 -4.03
CA ASN A 75 68.54 -7.40 -5.11
C ASN A 75 67.84 -7.04 -6.43
N LEU A 76 67.58 -5.75 -6.67
CA LEU A 76 66.89 -5.28 -7.90
C LEU A 76 67.54 -4.11 -8.65
N PHE A 77 68.82 -3.78 -8.39
CA PHE A 77 69.58 -2.79 -9.16
C PHE A 77 70.95 -3.31 -9.58
N SER A 78 71.03 -3.93 -10.77
CA SER A 78 72.29 -4.36 -11.41
C SER A 78 72.13 -4.71 -12.89
N ASP A 79 71.93 -3.72 -13.78
CA ASP A 79 72.49 -3.80 -15.15
C ASP A 79 72.49 -2.44 -15.88
N LEU A 80 73.66 -1.81 -16.06
CA LEU A 80 73.90 -0.79 -17.11
C LEU A 80 75.39 -0.37 -17.20
N THR A 81 76.20 -1.07 -18.01
CA THR A 81 77.22 -0.43 -18.89
C THR A 81 77.86 -1.43 -19.87
N LEU A 82 78.40 -0.90 -20.98
CA LEU A 82 78.99 -1.65 -22.10
C LEU A 82 80.52 -1.77 -21.96
N VAL A 83 81.13 -2.86 -22.47
CA VAL A 83 82.43 -2.89 -23.17
C VAL A 83 82.69 -4.28 -23.81
N SER A 84 83.50 -4.33 -24.88
CA SER A 84 83.89 -5.52 -25.69
C SER A 84 85.34 -5.37 -26.18
N PRO A 85 85.95 -6.31 -26.97
CA PRO A 85 86.11 -7.78 -26.88
C PRO A 85 87.63 -8.16 -26.75
N PRO A 86 88.12 -9.45 -26.82
CA PRO A 86 88.51 -10.06 -28.14
C PRO A 86 88.68 -11.63 -28.27
N ARG A 87 88.56 -12.13 -29.52
CA ARG A 87 89.29 -13.25 -30.22
C ARG A 87 89.46 -14.71 -29.64
N SER A 88 88.78 -15.68 -30.31
CA SER A 88 89.28 -16.85 -31.12
C SER A 88 90.68 -17.48 -30.86
N PRO A 89 90.94 -18.82 -31.07
CA PRO A 89 90.55 -19.61 -32.29
C PRO A 89 90.36 -21.18 -32.23
N GLU A 90 89.84 -21.79 -33.34
CA GLU A 90 90.12 -23.16 -33.93
C GLU A 90 89.78 -24.49 -33.14
N VAL A 91 89.50 -25.72 -33.67
CA VAL A 91 89.30 -26.33 -35.04
C VAL A 91 88.66 -27.78 -35.00
N GLU A 92 87.83 -28.17 -36.02
CA GLU A 92 87.49 -29.51 -36.64
C GLU A 92 87.19 -30.84 -35.81
N ASP A 93 86.59 -31.98 -36.27
CA ASP A 93 85.82 -32.37 -37.49
C ASP A 93 84.86 -33.63 -37.40
N PHE A 94 83.97 -33.78 -38.41
CA PHE A 94 83.37 -34.97 -39.11
C PHE A 94 82.80 -36.32 -38.51
N LYS A 95 81.64 -36.73 -39.12
CA LYS A 95 81.17 -38.10 -39.58
C LYS A 95 80.62 -39.12 -38.54
N SER A 96 79.66 -40.05 -38.79
CA SER A 96 79.03 -40.63 -40.03
C SER A 96 77.58 -41.23 -39.81
N PRO A 97 76.82 -41.66 -40.86
CA PRO A 97 75.38 -42.13 -40.84
C PRO A 97 75.24 -43.71 -40.93
N PRO A 98 74.16 -44.42 -41.43
CA PRO A 98 72.85 -44.05 -42.05
C PRO A 98 71.55 -44.95 -41.89
N GLY A 99 70.35 -44.33 -42.03
CA GLY A 99 69.11 -44.77 -42.77
C GLY A 99 68.39 -46.12 -42.49
N PRO A 100 67.34 -46.51 -43.28
CA PRO A 100 66.55 -45.77 -44.30
C PRO A 100 65.00 -46.01 -44.28
N SER A 101 64.28 -45.47 -45.30
CA SER A 101 62.90 -45.83 -45.78
C SER A 101 61.65 -45.35 -44.99
N SER A 102 60.51 -44.97 -45.61
CA SER A 102 60.16 -44.77 -47.04
C SER A 102 58.85 -43.98 -47.30
N ASN A 103 58.81 -43.21 -48.40
CA ASN A 103 57.64 -42.91 -49.27
C ASN A 103 56.43 -42.07 -48.75
N SER A 104 55.71 -41.26 -49.54
CA SER A 104 55.97 -40.73 -50.91
C SER A 104 54.89 -39.74 -51.42
N VAL A 105 55.26 -38.77 -52.29
CA VAL A 105 54.54 -38.32 -53.53
C VAL A 105 53.20 -37.55 -53.40
N LEU A 106 52.86 -36.50 -54.18
CA LEU A 106 53.60 -35.55 -55.05
C LEU A 106 52.73 -34.29 -55.35
N SER A 107 53.37 -33.17 -55.72
CA SER A 107 52.70 -31.97 -56.29
C SER A 107 53.51 -31.34 -57.44
N ARG A 108 52.89 -30.40 -58.19
CA ARG A 108 53.40 -29.70 -59.39
C ARG A 108 52.73 -28.31 -59.49
N GLN A 109 53.21 -27.25 -60.16
CA GLN A 109 54.48 -26.80 -60.79
C GLN A 109 54.34 -25.25 -60.97
N ASN A 110 55.23 -24.41 -61.53
CA ASN A 110 56.38 -24.58 -62.44
C ASN A 110 57.42 -23.42 -62.28
N SER A 111 58.51 -23.47 -63.05
CA SER A 111 59.47 -22.38 -63.34
C SER A 111 58.99 -21.49 -64.53
N THR A 112 59.48 -20.28 -64.84
CA THR A 112 60.86 -19.74 -65.00
C THR A 112 60.84 -18.18 -65.07
N ALA A 113 61.92 -17.41 -65.29
CA ALA A 113 63.24 -17.32 -64.61
C ALA A 113 64.12 -16.17 -65.21
N ARG A 114 65.11 -15.68 -64.42
CA ARG A 114 66.33 -14.91 -64.79
C ARG A 114 66.29 -13.36 -64.99
N LYS A 115 67.39 -12.74 -64.52
CA LYS A 115 68.10 -11.48 -64.93
C LYS A 115 67.87 -10.13 -64.19
N LYS A 116 68.83 -9.85 -63.28
CA LYS A 116 69.77 -8.69 -63.23
C LYS A 116 69.28 -7.21 -63.16
N LYS A 117 69.78 -6.56 -62.10
CA LYS A 117 70.45 -5.23 -62.02
C LYS A 117 69.64 -3.90 -61.86
N ARG A 118 69.77 -3.37 -60.63
CA ARG A 118 70.31 -2.04 -60.24
C ARG A 118 69.46 -0.75 -60.41
N ALA A 119 69.30 -0.07 -59.27
CA ALA A 119 69.34 1.39 -59.04
C ALA A 119 68.24 2.33 -59.63
N GLY A 120 67.54 3.01 -58.72
CA GLY A 120 67.86 4.41 -58.41
C GLY A 120 66.89 5.53 -58.82
N LEU A 121 66.79 6.52 -57.92
CA LEU A 121 66.44 7.95 -58.14
C LEU A 121 65.02 8.36 -58.63
N ARG A 122 64.35 9.11 -57.72
CA ARG A 122 63.85 10.51 -57.87
C ARG A 122 62.70 10.88 -58.82
N ILE A 123 62.05 11.99 -58.41
CA ILE A 123 61.14 12.91 -59.15
C ILE A 123 59.68 12.45 -59.28
N GLY A 124 58.75 13.42 -59.16
CA GLY A 124 57.30 13.25 -59.23
C GLY A 124 56.67 13.84 -60.50
N TYR A 125 55.75 14.81 -60.34
CA TYR A 125 54.74 15.28 -61.32
C TYR A 125 53.59 14.24 -61.56
N GLY A 126 52.32 14.62 -61.81
CA GLY A 126 51.65 15.92 -61.65
C GLY A 126 50.35 16.10 -62.48
N ARG A 127 49.42 16.94 -61.98
CA ARG A 127 48.32 17.68 -62.67
C ARG A 127 47.10 16.96 -63.34
N ASN A 128 45.90 17.36 -62.86
CA ASN A 128 44.67 17.82 -63.58
C ASN A 128 43.95 16.86 -64.58
N ARG A 129 42.60 16.84 -64.71
CA ARG A 129 41.63 17.94 -64.98
C ARG A 129 40.14 17.57 -64.71
N TYR A 130 39.33 18.60 -64.38
CA TYR A 130 37.95 19.01 -64.83
C TYR A 130 36.94 17.98 -65.41
N TYR A 131 35.60 18.14 -65.30
CA TYR A 131 34.69 19.32 -65.24
C TYR A 131 33.67 19.21 -64.06
N ALA A 132 33.05 20.24 -63.42
CA ALA A 132 32.45 21.53 -63.83
C ALA A 132 31.04 21.39 -64.48
N SER A 133 29.94 22.09 -64.11
CA SER A 133 29.63 23.23 -63.18
C SER A 133 28.20 23.02 -62.55
N ASP A 134 27.49 23.92 -61.82
CA ASP A 134 27.47 25.40 -61.81
C ASP A 134 26.71 26.05 -60.60
N SER A 135 26.72 27.39 -60.55
CA SER A 135 26.06 28.36 -59.63
C SER A 135 26.79 28.79 -58.34
N VAL A 136 26.78 30.11 -58.09
CA VAL A 136 27.60 30.95 -57.16
C VAL A 136 27.02 32.39 -57.15
N PRO A 137 27.55 33.42 -56.42
CA PRO A 137 28.56 33.48 -55.35
C PRO A 137 27.91 33.94 -54.00
N THR A 138 28.28 34.89 -53.12
CA THR A 138 29.32 35.96 -52.90
C THR A 138 29.17 36.43 -51.40
N THR A 139 30.06 37.11 -50.63
CA THR A 139 31.43 37.68 -50.74
C THR A 139 32.05 37.82 -49.33
N SER A 140 33.37 38.04 -49.21
CA SER A 140 34.07 38.70 -48.06
C SER A 140 35.34 39.39 -48.58
N PRO A 141 36.05 40.27 -47.83
CA PRO A 141 37.37 39.89 -47.25
C PRO A 141 37.74 40.69 -45.94
N PRO A 142 39.01 40.95 -45.51
CA PRO A 142 39.62 40.26 -44.34
C PRO A 142 40.40 41.17 -43.33
N GLY A 143 41.14 40.59 -42.35
CA GLY A 143 42.17 41.31 -41.56
C GLY A 143 42.79 40.49 -40.40
N ASP A 144 44.12 40.59 -40.18
CA ASP A 144 44.94 39.64 -39.40
C ASP A 144 45.60 40.17 -38.11
N HIS A 145 45.80 39.24 -37.17
CA HIS A 145 46.74 39.09 -36.03
C HIS A 145 47.75 40.17 -35.55
N SER A 146 47.95 40.21 -34.21
CA SER A 146 49.23 40.30 -33.40
C SER A 146 49.19 41.36 -32.28
N LYS A 147 49.94 41.30 -31.16
CA LYS A 147 50.38 40.25 -30.20
C LYS A 147 51.05 40.97 -28.98
N GLU A 148 51.48 40.26 -27.92
CA GLU A 148 52.15 40.75 -26.68
C GLU A 148 51.25 41.54 -25.68
N GLY A 149 51.44 41.48 -24.34
CA GLY A 149 52.31 40.60 -23.54
C GLY A 149 52.33 40.90 -22.01
N LYS A 150 52.70 39.88 -21.21
CA LYS A 150 53.10 39.84 -19.77
C LYS A 150 52.10 40.13 -18.62
N GLU A 151 51.92 39.09 -17.78
CA GLU A 151 52.27 38.99 -16.34
C GLU A 151 52.20 40.27 -15.48
N LYS A 152 51.57 40.28 -14.29
CA LYS A 152 51.89 39.45 -13.10
C LYS A 152 50.78 39.59 -12.02
N GLY A 153 50.79 38.76 -10.97
CA GLY A 153 50.07 39.09 -9.73
C GLY A 153 49.98 37.98 -8.67
N HIS A 154 50.63 38.19 -7.52
CA HIS A 154 50.04 38.03 -6.18
C HIS A 154 50.84 38.82 -5.13
N ASN A 155 50.33 38.85 -3.89
CA ASN A 155 50.70 39.80 -2.82
C ASN A 155 51.98 39.45 -2.06
N GLU A 156 52.48 40.43 -1.31
CA GLU A 156 53.15 40.25 -0.01
C GLU A 156 52.57 41.25 1.01
N GLU A 157 52.90 41.08 2.29
CA GLU A 157 52.40 41.83 3.46
C GLU A 157 53.22 43.15 3.68
N LEU A 158 53.24 43.90 4.80
CA LEU A 158 52.82 43.72 6.21
C LEU A 158 52.75 45.12 6.91
N GLU A 159 52.65 45.14 8.25
CA GLU A 159 52.82 46.26 9.21
C GLU A 159 51.59 47.19 9.47
N LYS A 160 50.96 47.17 10.66
CA LYS A 160 51.18 47.95 11.92
C LYS A 160 50.44 49.32 11.96
N GLU A 161 50.00 49.91 13.08
CA GLU A 161 49.99 49.59 14.53
C GLU A 161 48.84 50.37 15.25
N GLU A 162 48.72 50.23 16.58
CA GLU A 162 48.07 51.02 17.68
C GLU A 162 47.53 52.47 17.42
N GLU A 163 46.64 53.13 18.20
CA GLU A 163 45.85 52.82 19.43
C GLU A 163 44.63 53.80 19.60
N ASP A 164 43.65 53.40 20.42
CA ASP A 164 42.73 54.14 21.33
C ASP A 164 42.10 55.56 21.08
N SER A 165 40.76 55.61 21.32
CA SER A 165 40.02 56.57 22.21
C SER A 165 39.28 57.85 21.72
N TYR A 166 38.20 58.18 22.48
CA TYR A 166 37.39 59.43 22.64
C TYR A 166 36.28 59.90 21.65
N ALA A 167 35.02 59.65 22.08
CA ALA A 167 33.93 60.63 22.35
C ALA A 167 33.33 61.60 21.28
N ALA A 168 32.07 61.31 20.90
CA ALA A 168 30.83 62.13 20.97
C ALA A 168 30.70 63.59 20.43
N GLU A 169 29.66 63.80 19.59
CA GLU A 169 28.72 64.97 19.49
C GLU A 169 27.41 64.44 18.81
N GLU A 170 26.20 64.67 19.34
CA GLU A 170 25.18 65.72 19.00
C GLU A 170 24.67 65.71 17.54
N GLY A 171 23.36 65.79 17.19
CA GLY A 171 22.06 65.84 17.92
C GLY A 171 20.92 65.27 17.02
N GLU A 172 19.74 64.90 17.51
CA GLU A 172 18.49 65.71 17.64
C GLU A 172 17.99 66.38 16.33
N GLU A 173 16.69 66.42 15.96
CA GLU A 173 15.44 66.18 16.70
C GLU A 173 14.23 65.87 15.75
N HIS A 174 13.17 65.20 16.26
CA HIS A 174 11.73 65.20 15.85
C HIS A 174 11.25 65.02 14.35
N ASP A 175 9.95 64.81 14.04
CA ASP A 175 8.90 63.93 14.60
C ASP A 175 7.70 63.79 13.60
N SER A 176 6.69 63.01 13.98
CA SER A 176 5.35 62.72 13.42
C SER A 176 4.48 63.86 12.85
N THR A 177 3.28 63.64 12.28
CA THR A 177 2.69 62.74 11.24
C THR A 177 1.24 63.26 10.96
N ILE A 178 0.58 62.86 9.86
CA ILE A 178 -0.90 62.90 9.57
C ILE A 178 -1.59 64.27 9.31
N ILE A 179 -2.23 64.44 8.13
CA ILE A 179 -3.71 64.63 7.91
C ILE A 179 -4.03 65.03 6.44
N SER A 180 -5.19 64.59 5.95
CA SER A 180 -5.68 64.63 4.55
C SER A 180 -6.32 65.96 4.12
N ALA A 181 -6.42 66.22 2.79
CA ALA A 181 -7.70 66.20 2.03
C ALA A 181 -7.71 66.85 0.60
N ALA A 182 -8.23 66.08 -0.38
CA ALA A 182 -9.14 66.45 -1.50
C ALA A 182 -8.75 67.44 -2.66
N HIS A 183 -9.46 67.24 -3.80
CA HIS A 183 -9.60 68.10 -5.01
C HIS A 183 -8.35 68.32 -5.92
N ASP A 184 -8.42 68.40 -7.27
CA ASP A 184 -9.51 68.12 -8.25
C ASP A 184 -8.98 67.95 -9.72
N CYS A 185 -9.90 67.60 -10.64
CA CYS A 185 -9.95 67.95 -12.09
C CYS A 185 -8.94 67.42 -13.15
N ASP A 186 -9.45 66.46 -13.94
CA ASP A 186 -9.83 66.61 -15.38
C ASP A 186 -8.88 66.19 -16.56
N SER A 187 -9.55 65.73 -17.64
CA SER A 187 -9.10 65.56 -19.04
C SER A 187 -8.05 64.47 -19.36
N GLN A 188 -8.07 63.79 -20.52
CA GLN A 188 -8.88 63.94 -21.74
C GLN A 188 -9.10 62.61 -22.51
N LYS A 189 -9.91 62.61 -23.59
CA LYS A 189 -10.33 61.41 -24.36
C LYS A 189 -9.69 61.28 -25.76
N THR A 190 -9.32 60.06 -26.14
CA THR A 190 -9.29 59.52 -27.54
C THR A 190 -9.60 58.01 -27.49
N SER A 191 -10.43 57.36 -28.32
CA SER A 191 -10.59 57.32 -29.80
C SER A 191 -9.53 56.44 -30.49
N ARG A 192 -9.85 55.45 -31.37
CA ARG A 192 -11.12 54.97 -31.98
C ARG A 192 -10.90 53.65 -32.79
N SER A 193 -11.99 53.01 -33.24
CA SER A 193 -12.11 51.88 -34.22
C SER A 193 -11.94 50.46 -33.64
N ILE A 194 -12.84 49.47 -33.79
CA ILE A 194 -13.93 49.11 -34.74
C ILE A 194 -13.49 48.34 -35.99
N HIS A 195 -13.77 47.03 -35.99
CA HIS A 195 -14.60 46.27 -36.95
C HIS A 195 -14.90 44.88 -36.33
N SER A 196 -16.17 44.44 -36.18
CA SER A 196 -17.10 43.85 -37.17
C SER A 196 -16.85 42.34 -37.42
N ASN A 197 -17.83 41.42 -37.35
CA ASN A 197 -19.30 41.51 -37.13
C ASN A 197 -19.85 40.18 -36.53
N ASP A 198 -21.00 40.28 -35.85
CA ASP A 198 -22.24 39.46 -35.85
C ASP A 198 -22.18 37.95 -36.23
N ASP A 199 -22.88 36.99 -35.60
CA ASP A 199 -23.97 36.96 -34.56
C ASP A 199 -23.90 35.55 -33.84
N ALA A 200 -24.81 34.99 -33.00
CA ALA A 200 -26.20 35.28 -32.68
C ALA A 200 -26.72 34.78 -31.30
N LEU A 201 -27.73 35.52 -30.82
CA LEU A 201 -28.99 35.18 -30.12
C LEU A 201 -29.36 33.67 -29.95
N SER A 202 -30.00 33.18 -28.86
CA SER A 202 -30.59 33.77 -27.62
C SER A 202 -30.83 32.61 -26.61
N HIS A 203 -30.66 32.73 -25.29
CA HIS A 203 -31.58 33.37 -24.32
C HIS A 203 -30.95 33.53 -22.90
N LYS A 204 -31.62 34.34 -22.06
CA LYS A 204 -31.34 34.68 -20.64
C LYS A 204 -31.29 33.43 -19.70
N ALA A 205 -30.59 33.36 -18.56
CA ALA A 205 -30.34 34.31 -17.44
C ALA A 205 -31.61 34.64 -16.60
N ASP A 206 -31.67 34.61 -15.26
CA ASP A 206 -30.73 34.21 -14.19
C ASP A 206 -31.52 33.75 -12.94
N SER A 207 -30.97 32.84 -12.10
CA SER A 207 -30.90 33.01 -10.63
C SER A 207 -30.36 31.78 -9.87
N LEU A 208 -29.21 32.00 -9.22
CA LEU A 208 -28.87 31.58 -7.83
C LEU A 208 -29.16 30.14 -7.37
N GLY A 209 -28.11 29.32 -7.40
CA GLY A 209 -28.01 28.03 -6.71
C GLY A 209 -26.55 27.64 -6.44
N SER A 210 -25.76 28.57 -5.87
CA SER A 210 -24.31 28.40 -5.75
C SER A 210 -23.92 27.41 -4.64
N CYS A 211 -23.40 26.27 -5.05
CA CYS A 211 -22.46 25.46 -4.27
C CYS A 211 -21.23 25.24 -5.15
N GLY A 212 -20.03 25.32 -4.55
CA GLY A 212 -18.79 25.35 -5.32
C GLY A 212 -18.54 24.03 -6.05
N VAL A 213 -18.18 24.12 -7.33
CA VAL A 213 -17.57 22.99 -8.04
C VAL A 213 -16.17 22.79 -7.46
N GLY A 214 -16.07 21.89 -6.48
CA GLY A 214 -14.79 21.30 -6.14
C GLY A 214 -14.28 20.52 -7.34
N GLU A 215 -13.03 20.74 -7.74
CA GLU A 215 -12.43 20.02 -8.86
C GLU A 215 -12.34 18.54 -8.50
N ASN A 216 -13.06 17.69 -9.23
CA ASN A 216 -13.01 16.24 -9.08
C ASN A 216 -11.67 15.73 -9.61
N VAL A 217 -10.64 15.79 -8.76
CA VAL A 217 -9.33 15.17 -9.03
C VAL A 217 -9.52 13.66 -9.02
N THR A 218 -9.73 13.09 -10.20
CA THR A 218 -9.84 11.64 -10.37
C THR A 218 -8.50 10.96 -10.13
N SER A 219 -8.53 9.69 -9.73
CA SER A 219 -7.34 8.88 -9.42
C SER A 219 -6.34 8.83 -10.60
N GLU A 220 -6.77 9.12 -11.83
CA GLU A 220 -5.95 9.23 -13.03
C GLU A 220 -5.06 10.50 -13.07
N GLN A 221 -5.50 11.64 -12.51
CA GLN A 221 -4.77 12.92 -12.56
C GLN A 221 -3.54 12.97 -11.64
N LEU A 222 -3.45 12.07 -10.66
CA LEU A 222 -2.22 11.88 -9.88
C LEU A 222 -1.12 11.17 -10.68
N ASN A 223 -1.50 10.33 -11.65
CA ASN A 223 -0.56 9.47 -12.38
C ASN A 223 0.29 10.24 -13.42
N CYS A 224 -0.18 11.39 -13.91
CA CYS A 224 0.56 12.21 -14.89
C CYS A 224 1.57 13.21 -14.27
N ASN A 225 1.56 13.39 -12.94
CA ASN A 225 2.41 14.36 -12.23
C ASN A 225 3.58 13.70 -11.47
N LYS A 226 3.90 12.44 -11.74
CA LYS A 226 4.75 11.58 -10.88
C LYS A 226 6.20 12.04 -10.71
N SER A 227 6.81 12.74 -11.69
CA SER A 227 8.29 12.88 -11.79
C SER A 227 8.95 14.08 -11.10
N HIS A 228 8.18 15.00 -10.49
CA HIS A 228 8.75 16.25 -9.94
C HIS A 228 8.24 16.69 -8.56
N LYS A 229 7.41 15.90 -7.88
CA LYS A 229 6.97 16.19 -6.50
C LYS A 229 7.71 15.30 -5.49
N PRO A 230 8.31 15.86 -4.42
CA PRO A 230 8.83 15.09 -3.29
C PRO A 230 7.84 14.05 -2.77
N VAL A 231 8.33 12.89 -2.35
CA VAL A 231 7.52 11.72 -1.98
C VAL A 231 6.60 12.05 -0.79
N GLU A 232 7.08 12.87 0.13
CA GLU A 232 6.37 13.46 1.27
C GLU A 232 5.11 14.22 0.82
N LEU A 233 5.24 15.07 -0.21
CA LEU A 233 4.13 15.85 -0.75
C LEU A 233 3.17 14.99 -1.58
N ARG A 234 3.65 13.90 -2.20
CA ARG A 234 2.77 12.90 -2.82
C ARG A 234 1.96 12.14 -1.75
N PHE A 235 2.57 11.81 -0.60
CA PHE A 235 1.89 11.15 0.52
C PHE A 235 0.80 12.03 1.14
N GLU A 236 1.08 13.30 1.43
CA GLU A 236 0.05 14.22 1.98
C GLU A 236 -1.09 14.51 0.98
N GLN A 237 -0.80 14.56 -0.32
CA GLN A 237 -1.83 14.66 -1.36
C GLN A 237 -2.71 13.40 -1.41
N LEU A 238 -2.15 12.22 -1.10
CA LEU A 238 -2.91 10.98 -0.95
C LEU A 238 -3.73 10.96 0.35
N LYS A 239 -3.15 11.34 1.50
CA LYS A 239 -3.84 11.40 2.81
C LYS A 239 -5.05 12.33 2.76
N THR A 240 -4.92 13.49 2.12
CA THR A 240 -6.02 14.46 1.94
C THR A 240 -7.10 13.95 0.97
N LEU A 241 -6.72 13.29 -0.13
CA LEU A 241 -7.68 12.64 -1.04
C LEU A 241 -8.50 11.53 -0.36
N ILE A 242 -7.83 10.65 0.40
CA ILE A 242 -8.45 9.58 1.20
C ILE A 242 -9.42 10.17 2.23
N SER A 243 -8.96 11.16 2.99
CA SER A 243 -9.79 11.86 3.98
C SER A 243 -11.03 12.49 3.34
N SER A 244 -10.90 13.05 2.14
CA SER A 244 -12.03 13.60 1.38
C SER A 244 -13.01 12.52 0.93
N LYS A 245 -12.54 11.41 0.34
CA LYS A 245 -13.42 10.31 -0.12
C LYS A 245 -14.16 9.66 1.05
N LEU A 246 -13.47 9.35 2.14
CA LEU A 246 -14.08 8.79 3.36
C LEU A 246 -15.08 9.77 3.97
N LYS A 247 -14.79 11.07 4.00
CA LYS A 247 -15.76 12.08 4.47
C LYS A 247 -17.05 12.05 3.63
N MET A 248 -16.96 12.08 2.31
CA MET A 248 -18.13 12.04 1.42
C MET A 248 -18.97 10.76 1.60
N ALA A 249 -18.32 9.60 1.80
CA ALA A 249 -19.01 8.34 2.10
C ALA A 249 -19.75 8.39 3.46
N ASN A 250 -19.09 8.88 4.51
CA ASN A 250 -19.68 9.02 5.85
C ASN A 250 -20.83 10.05 5.87
N GLU A 251 -20.72 11.16 5.13
CA GLU A 251 -21.81 12.14 4.98
C GLU A 251 -23.02 11.54 4.23
N THR A 252 -22.79 10.67 3.25
CA THR A 252 -23.84 9.93 2.55
C THR A 252 -24.57 8.96 3.48
N VAL A 253 -23.82 8.17 4.28
CA VAL A 253 -24.36 7.29 5.33
C VAL A 253 -25.15 8.08 6.38
N ALA A 254 -24.65 9.24 6.83
CA ALA A 254 -25.32 10.09 7.80
C ALA A 254 -26.64 10.67 7.26
N SER A 255 -26.67 11.07 5.99
CA SER A 255 -27.88 11.53 5.30
C SER A 255 -28.96 10.43 5.23
N ILE A 256 -28.58 9.22 4.82
CA ILE A 256 -29.50 8.09 4.69
C ILE A 256 -29.94 7.54 6.07
N SER A 257 -29.10 7.66 7.10
CA SER A 257 -29.47 7.45 8.52
C SER A 257 -30.57 8.41 8.96
N SER A 258 -30.49 9.69 8.59
CA SER A 258 -31.56 10.66 8.86
C SER A 258 -32.84 10.33 8.06
N GLU A 259 -32.72 9.94 6.79
CA GLU A 259 -33.85 9.51 5.97
C GLU A 259 -34.55 8.27 6.56
N LYS A 260 -33.78 7.28 7.04
CA LYS A 260 -34.30 6.06 7.69
C LYS A 260 -35.12 6.41 8.92
N LYS A 261 -34.60 7.26 9.81
CA LYS A 261 -35.30 7.70 11.02
C LYS A 261 -36.61 8.43 10.70
N GLU A 262 -36.62 9.34 9.72
CA GLU A 262 -37.86 10.02 9.33
C GLU A 262 -38.88 9.04 8.71
N SER A 263 -38.42 8.10 7.87
CA SER A 263 -39.25 7.08 7.24
C SER A 263 -39.90 6.13 8.27
N ILE A 264 -39.13 5.67 9.26
CA ILE A 264 -39.64 4.87 10.38
C ILE A 264 -40.69 5.65 11.19
N ARG A 265 -40.43 6.93 11.50
CA ARG A 265 -41.38 7.79 12.23
C ARG A 265 -42.69 7.98 11.44
N LYS A 266 -42.63 8.07 10.11
CA LYS A 266 -43.81 8.06 9.20
C LYS A 266 -44.56 6.72 9.25
N ARG A 267 -43.86 5.58 9.11
CA ARG A 267 -44.44 4.22 9.23
C ARG A 267 -45.20 4.04 10.54
N ARG A 268 -44.57 4.36 11.68
CA ARG A 268 -45.22 4.28 13.00
C ARG A 268 -46.45 5.18 13.11
N LYS A 269 -46.41 6.39 12.56
CA LYS A 269 -47.57 7.30 12.55
C LYS A 269 -48.73 6.71 11.74
N ALA A 270 -48.48 6.17 10.55
CA ALA A 270 -49.52 5.51 9.74
C ALA A 270 -50.11 4.28 10.46
N ALA A 271 -49.28 3.45 11.10
CA ALA A 271 -49.74 2.28 11.85
C ALA A 271 -50.64 2.65 13.05
N ARG A 272 -50.32 3.74 13.78
CA ARG A 272 -51.19 4.27 14.83
C ARG A 272 -52.52 4.78 14.26
N ASN A 273 -52.50 5.50 13.15
CA ASN A 273 -53.73 5.98 12.49
C ASN A 273 -54.66 4.82 12.08
N VAL A 274 -54.12 3.76 11.47
CA VAL A 274 -54.88 2.54 11.11
C VAL A 274 -55.46 1.88 12.36
N THR A 275 -54.67 1.76 13.43
CA THR A 275 -55.11 1.15 14.70
C THR A 275 -56.25 1.97 15.34
N GLN A 276 -56.17 3.30 15.29
CA GLN A 276 -57.23 4.19 15.78
C GLN A 276 -58.50 4.04 14.93
N ALA A 277 -58.41 4.15 13.60
CA ALA A 277 -59.55 4.04 12.70
C ALA A 277 -60.25 2.68 12.77
N PHE A 278 -59.50 1.59 13.00
CA PHE A 278 -60.06 0.27 13.27
C PHE A 278 -60.83 0.23 14.60
N GLY A 279 -60.33 0.89 15.64
CA GLY A 279 -61.03 1.07 16.91
C GLY A 279 -62.34 1.84 16.77
N GLU A 280 -62.32 2.97 16.05
CA GLU A 280 -63.50 3.81 15.77
C GLU A 280 -64.54 3.07 14.93
N TYR A 281 -64.11 2.34 13.89
CA TYR A 281 -64.97 1.45 13.08
C TYR A 281 -65.66 0.41 13.96
N LYS A 282 -64.92 -0.26 14.85
CA LYS A 282 -65.48 -1.27 15.77
C LYS A 282 -66.41 -0.68 16.84
N GLU A 283 -66.20 0.56 17.25
CA GLU A 283 -67.14 1.25 18.12
C GLU A 283 -68.45 1.62 17.39
N LEU A 284 -68.38 1.94 16.09
CA LEU A 284 -69.55 2.16 15.24
C LEU A 284 -70.30 0.85 14.93
N GLU A 285 -69.59 -0.25 14.68
CA GLU A 285 -70.14 -1.60 14.54
C GLU A 285 -71.00 -1.97 15.77
N LYS A 286 -70.43 -1.83 16.97
CA LYS A 286 -71.15 -2.07 18.22
C LYS A 286 -72.35 -1.12 18.42
N LYS A 287 -72.27 0.14 17.98
CA LYS A 287 -73.38 1.11 18.04
C LYS A 287 -74.51 0.79 17.04
N LEU A 288 -74.19 0.09 15.94
CA LEU A 288 -75.15 -0.40 14.96
C LEU A 288 -75.93 -1.58 15.55
N ASP A 289 -75.23 -2.56 16.13
CA ASP A 289 -75.84 -3.67 16.87
C ASP A 289 -76.78 -3.16 17.97
N GLU A 290 -76.31 -2.24 18.82
CA GLU A 290 -77.13 -1.59 19.87
C GLU A 290 -78.33 -0.78 19.34
N ALA A 291 -78.31 -0.34 18.07
CA ALA A 291 -79.47 0.33 17.45
C ALA A 291 -80.48 -0.68 16.91
N CYS A 292 -79.99 -1.77 16.30
CA CYS A 292 -80.78 -2.89 15.82
C CYS A 292 -81.48 -3.63 16.97
N GLU A 293 -80.78 -3.93 18.07
CA GLU A 293 -81.37 -4.53 19.28
C GLU A 293 -82.44 -3.65 19.95
N ALA A 294 -82.36 -2.33 19.77
CA ALA A 294 -83.31 -1.36 20.30
C ALA A 294 -84.49 -1.04 19.35
N GLU A 295 -84.55 -1.68 18.18
CA GLU A 295 -85.49 -1.36 17.08
C GLU A 295 -85.46 0.13 16.63
N ASP A 296 -84.36 0.85 16.89
CA ASP A 296 -84.15 2.25 16.51
C ASP A 296 -83.53 2.33 15.10
N PHE A 297 -84.35 2.04 14.10
CA PHE A 297 -83.93 2.00 12.69
C PHE A 297 -83.39 3.35 12.19
N GLU A 298 -83.92 4.46 12.67
CA GLU A 298 -83.47 5.83 12.37
C GLU A 298 -82.06 6.12 12.93
N LYS A 299 -81.69 5.52 14.08
CA LYS A 299 -80.30 5.52 14.57
C LYS A 299 -79.44 4.52 13.79
N ALA A 300 -79.96 3.33 13.52
CA ALA A 300 -79.22 2.28 12.79
C ALA A 300 -78.79 2.74 11.39
N GLU A 301 -79.67 3.41 10.63
CA GLU A 301 -79.34 3.94 9.29
C GLU A 301 -78.21 4.98 9.36
N ARG A 302 -78.31 5.98 10.25
CA ARG A 302 -77.26 7.01 10.44
C ARG A 302 -75.93 6.44 10.96
N VAL A 303 -75.97 5.40 11.80
CA VAL A 303 -74.75 4.69 12.23
C VAL A 303 -74.17 3.87 11.08
N SER A 304 -74.99 3.25 10.24
CA SER A 304 -74.56 2.53 9.03
C SER A 304 -73.92 3.45 7.99
N GLU A 305 -74.48 4.64 7.75
CA GLU A 305 -73.82 5.68 6.93
C GLU A 305 -72.45 6.07 7.51
N SER A 306 -72.38 6.28 8.83
CA SER A 306 -71.14 6.63 9.54
C SER A 306 -70.10 5.49 9.46
N LEU A 307 -70.53 4.24 9.57
CA LEU A 307 -69.71 3.04 9.46
C LEU A 307 -69.17 2.87 8.04
N ALA A 308 -69.98 3.13 7.01
CA ALA A 308 -69.56 3.10 5.60
C ALA A 308 -68.59 4.25 5.23
N LEU A 309 -68.55 5.33 6.02
CA LEU A 309 -67.50 6.37 5.93
C LEU A 309 -66.23 5.94 6.68
N ALA A 310 -66.36 5.40 7.89
CA ALA A 310 -65.24 4.86 8.67
C ALA A 310 -64.55 3.67 7.97
N GLU A 311 -65.30 2.87 7.21
CA GLU A 311 -64.77 1.81 6.35
C GLU A 311 -63.79 2.36 5.30
N LYS A 312 -64.21 3.39 4.56
CA LYS A 312 -63.39 4.03 3.51
C LYS A 312 -62.18 4.74 4.08
N GLU A 313 -62.31 5.31 5.28
CA GLU A 313 -61.19 5.91 6.00
C GLU A 313 -60.19 4.85 6.47
N LYS A 314 -60.67 3.75 7.06
CA LYS A 314 -59.87 2.56 7.40
C LYS A 314 -59.14 2.01 6.17
N GLU A 315 -59.83 1.85 5.03
CA GLU A 315 -59.22 1.40 3.77
C GLU A 315 -58.13 2.36 3.29
N ARG A 316 -58.41 3.68 3.26
CA ARG A 316 -57.44 4.72 2.88
C ARG A 316 -56.19 4.67 3.75
N LEU A 317 -56.34 4.69 5.07
CA LEU A 317 -55.21 4.65 6.00
C LEU A 317 -54.43 3.33 5.88
N THR A 318 -55.09 2.23 5.50
CA THR A 318 -54.42 0.94 5.21
C THR A 318 -53.65 0.95 3.88
N VAL A 319 -53.94 1.88 2.96
CA VAL A 319 -53.07 2.17 1.81
C VAL A 319 -51.93 3.10 2.22
N ASP A 320 -52.21 4.19 2.95
CA ASP A 320 -51.19 5.12 3.46
C ASP A 320 -50.11 4.40 4.30
N LEU A 321 -50.50 3.38 5.08
CA LEU A 321 -49.58 2.51 5.82
C LEU A 321 -48.69 1.68 4.89
N ARG A 322 -49.27 1.01 3.88
CA ARG A 322 -48.50 0.20 2.92
C ARG A 322 -47.52 1.05 2.11
N ASP A 323 -47.90 2.27 1.74
CA ASP A 323 -47.01 3.22 1.07
C ASP A 323 -45.87 3.68 2.00
N ALA A 324 -46.13 3.88 3.29
CA ALA A 324 -45.10 4.19 4.28
C ALA A 324 -44.17 3.00 4.60
N GLU A 325 -44.69 1.76 4.59
CA GLU A 325 -43.91 0.53 4.74
C GLU A 325 -43.03 0.26 3.52
N ALA A 326 -43.53 0.54 2.30
CA ALA A 326 -42.75 0.50 1.07
C ALA A 326 -41.62 1.56 1.08
N GLN A 327 -41.91 2.79 1.54
CA GLN A 327 -40.90 3.84 1.73
C GLN A 327 -39.85 3.44 2.78
N SER A 328 -40.24 2.87 3.92
CA SER A 328 -39.30 2.35 4.93
C SER A 328 -38.40 1.27 4.33
N SER A 329 -38.99 0.32 3.60
CA SER A 329 -38.28 -0.80 2.96
C SER A 329 -37.29 -0.32 1.89
N ALA A 330 -37.64 0.70 1.12
CA ALA A 330 -36.76 1.31 0.12
C ALA A 330 -35.56 2.02 0.77
N VAL A 331 -35.78 2.73 1.89
CA VAL A 331 -34.69 3.40 2.62
C VAL A 331 -33.79 2.40 3.36
N ASP A 332 -34.34 1.29 3.86
CA ASP A 332 -33.53 0.16 4.37
C ASP A 332 -32.71 -0.54 3.27
N SER A 333 -33.05 -0.41 1.99
CA SER A 333 -32.21 -0.84 0.87
C SER A 333 -31.14 0.21 0.53
N LYS A 334 -31.48 1.51 0.48
CA LYS A 334 -30.50 2.60 0.38
C LYS A 334 -29.42 2.52 1.47
N MET A 335 -29.79 2.17 2.70
CA MET A 335 -28.86 2.02 3.82
C MET A 335 -27.87 0.87 3.61
N GLN A 336 -28.30 -0.23 2.96
CA GLN A 336 -27.41 -1.30 2.55
C GLN A 336 -26.48 -0.84 1.42
N GLU A 337 -27.03 -0.22 0.37
CA GLU A 337 -26.26 0.35 -0.76
C GLU A 337 -25.21 1.37 -0.28
N ALA A 338 -25.51 2.15 0.76
CA ALA A 338 -24.58 3.10 1.37
C ALA A 338 -23.47 2.42 2.19
N LEU A 339 -23.78 1.33 2.90
CA LEU A 339 -22.78 0.50 3.58
C LEU A 339 -21.85 -0.18 2.56
N ASP A 340 -22.41 -0.74 1.49
CA ASP A 340 -21.65 -1.39 0.41
C ASP A 340 -20.78 -0.36 -0.34
N SER A 341 -21.27 0.86 -0.52
CA SER A 341 -20.50 1.99 -1.09
C SER A 341 -19.37 2.46 -0.16
N LEU A 342 -19.60 2.50 1.15
CA LEU A 342 -18.57 2.84 2.14
C LEU A 342 -17.45 1.78 2.16
N ILE A 343 -17.81 0.50 2.12
CA ILE A 343 -16.87 -0.62 1.98
C ILE A 343 -16.02 -0.44 0.71
N HIS A 344 -16.65 -0.11 -0.42
CA HIS A 344 -15.93 0.09 -1.68
C HIS A 344 -14.97 1.29 -1.66
N VAL A 345 -15.35 2.39 -1.00
CA VAL A 345 -14.45 3.54 -0.80
C VAL A 345 -13.25 3.17 0.09
N GLU A 346 -13.43 2.35 1.12
CA GLU A 346 -12.33 1.86 1.95
C GLU A 346 -11.41 0.88 1.19
N GLU A 347 -11.95 0.04 0.30
CA GLU A 347 -11.15 -0.78 -0.63
C GLU A 347 -10.30 0.08 -1.56
N GLU A 348 -10.86 1.16 -2.12
CA GLU A 348 -10.08 2.09 -2.94
C GLU A 348 -8.99 2.78 -2.09
N CYS A 349 -9.30 3.17 -0.85
CA CYS A 349 -8.32 3.78 0.05
C CYS A 349 -7.15 2.83 0.39
N ALA A 350 -7.45 1.57 0.72
CA ALA A 350 -6.43 0.53 0.90
C ALA A 350 -5.58 0.34 -0.38
N SER A 351 -6.22 0.28 -1.54
CA SER A 351 -5.56 0.08 -2.83
C SER A 351 -4.65 1.26 -3.21
N MET A 352 -5.08 2.50 -2.96
CA MET A 352 -4.26 3.70 -3.20
C MET A 352 -3.07 3.79 -2.23
N LEU A 353 -3.24 3.43 -0.95
CA LEU A 353 -2.14 3.38 0.04
C LEU A 353 -1.13 2.27 -0.26
N GLN A 354 -1.60 1.10 -0.70
CA GLN A 354 -0.72 -0.02 -1.04
C GLN A 354 0.04 0.22 -2.34
N SER A 355 -0.62 0.80 -3.36
CA SER A 355 0.07 1.20 -4.59
C SER A 355 1.08 2.33 -4.35
N PHE A 356 0.78 3.32 -3.50
CA PHE A 356 1.76 4.32 -3.07
C PHE A 356 2.95 3.69 -2.32
N ALA A 357 2.72 2.73 -1.42
CA ALA A 357 3.79 2.06 -0.69
C ALA A 357 4.76 1.33 -1.63
N LEU A 358 4.24 0.65 -2.65
CA LEU A 358 5.02 -0.02 -3.69
C LEU A 358 5.76 0.97 -4.60
N ASP A 359 5.07 1.98 -5.14
CA ASP A 359 5.68 3.03 -5.96
C ASP A 359 6.80 3.75 -5.20
N ALA A 360 6.61 4.06 -3.91
CA ALA A 360 7.61 4.75 -3.08
C ALA A 360 8.86 3.89 -2.79
N ILE A 361 8.73 2.57 -2.66
CA ILE A 361 9.91 1.67 -2.56
C ILE A 361 10.64 1.62 -3.90
N CYS A 362 9.92 1.41 -5.01
CA CYS A 362 10.50 1.33 -6.34
C CYS A 362 11.24 2.62 -6.72
N ASP A 363 10.65 3.79 -6.47
CA ASP A 363 11.29 5.09 -6.69
C ASP A 363 12.57 5.23 -5.84
N ALA A 364 12.53 4.86 -4.54
CA ALA A 364 13.69 4.95 -3.65
C ALA A 364 14.82 3.95 -4.00
N GLU A 365 14.50 2.78 -4.54
CA GLU A 365 15.50 1.82 -5.02
C GLU A 365 16.11 2.26 -6.36
N LEU A 366 15.31 2.83 -7.26
CA LEU A 366 15.78 3.41 -8.52
C LEU A 366 16.71 4.61 -8.30
N ASP A 367 16.29 5.55 -7.44
CA ASP A 367 17.09 6.72 -7.10
C ASP A 367 18.43 6.31 -6.50
N VAL A 368 18.43 5.38 -5.54
CA VAL A 368 19.65 5.04 -4.82
C VAL A 368 20.59 4.16 -5.64
N THR A 369 20.09 3.24 -6.47
CA THR A 369 20.96 2.55 -7.44
C THR A 369 21.54 3.51 -8.49
N THR A 370 20.86 4.63 -8.77
CA THR A 370 21.41 5.73 -9.58
C THR A 370 22.48 6.51 -8.82
N ALA A 371 22.27 6.82 -7.54
CA ALA A 371 23.24 7.52 -6.69
C ALA A 371 24.50 6.69 -6.41
N GLU A 372 24.34 5.41 -6.02
CA GLU A 372 25.40 4.39 -5.91
C GLU A 372 26.19 4.30 -7.23
N GLY A 373 25.48 4.26 -8.37
CA GLY A 373 26.07 4.25 -9.71
C GLY A 373 26.71 5.55 -10.19
N LEU A 374 26.56 6.67 -9.47
CA LEU A 374 27.28 7.93 -9.69
C LEU A 374 28.48 8.04 -8.74
N SER A 375 28.24 7.84 -7.44
CA SER A 375 29.26 7.79 -6.39
C SER A 375 30.36 6.78 -6.72
N SER A 376 30.02 5.57 -7.19
CA SER A 376 31.00 4.56 -7.62
C SER A 376 31.87 5.00 -8.79
N LYS A 377 31.36 5.84 -9.72
CA LYS A 377 32.17 6.38 -10.82
C LYS A 377 33.11 7.48 -10.33
N GLN A 378 32.59 8.39 -9.52
CA GLN A 378 33.40 9.46 -8.91
C GLN A 378 34.48 8.91 -7.98
N MET A 379 34.20 7.80 -7.27
CA MET A 379 35.19 7.10 -6.46
C MET A 379 36.26 6.42 -7.33
N GLN A 380 35.90 5.81 -8.47
CA GLN A 380 36.90 5.26 -9.41
C GLN A 380 37.76 6.36 -10.07
N GLU A 381 37.16 7.50 -10.42
CA GLU A 381 37.89 8.68 -10.91
C GLU A 381 38.82 9.26 -9.82
N TRP A 382 38.39 9.24 -8.55
CA TRP A 382 39.22 9.60 -7.40
C TRP A 382 40.36 8.59 -7.16
N GLU A 383 40.10 7.28 -7.20
CA GLU A 383 41.11 6.22 -7.03
C GLU A 383 42.22 6.33 -8.08
N LEU A 384 41.86 6.48 -9.36
CA LEU A 384 42.82 6.68 -10.46
C LEU A 384 43.61 7.99 -10.32
N SER A 385 43.00 9.05 -9.78
CA SER A 385 43.68 10.33 -9.52
C SER A 385 44.65 10.24 -8.34
N ALA A 386 44.26 9.53 -7.28
CA ALA A 386 45.10 9.29 -6.09
C ALA A 386 46.28 8.37 -6.41
N GLU A 387 46.08 7.32 -7.22
CA GLU A 387 47.16 6.47 -7.74
C GLU A 387 48.16 7.29 -8.58
N ALA A 388 47.68 8.18 -9.45
CA ALA A 388 48.54 9.06 -10.24
C ALA A 388 49.36 10.05 -9.37
N ILE A 389 48.76 10.60 -8.30
CA ILE A 389 49.47 11.48 -7.36
C ILE A 389 50.51 10.71 -6.55
N GLU A 390 50.21 9.51 -6.04
CA GLU A 390 51.20 8.73 -5.29
C GLU A 390 52.36 8.26 -6.18
N ILE A 391 52.09 7.94 -7.46
CA ILE A 391 53.14 7.68 -8.46
C ILE A 391 54.04 8.91 -8.65
N GLN A 392 53.46 10.10 -8.89
CA GLN A 392 54.25 11.33 -9.04
C GLN A 392 55.03 11.70 -7.77
N LYS A 393 54.46 11.43 -6.59
CA LYS A 393 55.15 11.60 -5.31
C LYS A 393 56.36 10.68 -5.19
N MET A 394 56.22 9.39 -5.53
CA MET A 394 57.35 8.44 -5.57
C MET A 394 58.40 8.84 -6.62
N GLU A 395 57.99 9.34 -7.78
CA GLU A 395 58.90 9.86 -8.81
C GLU A 395 59.70 11.08 -8.30
N LEU A 396 59.05 12.02 -7.60
CA LEU A 396 59.70 13.19 -6.99
C LEU A 396 60.58 12.83 -5.78
N GLU A 397 60.20 11.83 -4.97
CA GLU A 397 61.05 11.31 -3.89
C GLU A 397 62.36 10.70 -4.44
N ILE A 398 62.28 9.99 -5.58
CA ILE A 398 63.46 9.46 -6.27
C ILE A 398 64.29 10.59 -6.91
N GLU A 399 63.65 11.59 -7.54
CA GLU A 399 64.35 12.76 -8.10
C GLU A 399 65.05 13.57 -6.99
N ALA A 400 64.46 13.69 -5.80
CA ALA A 400 65.03 14.37 -4.64
C ALA A 400 66.32 13.69 -4.14
N GLU A 401 66.30 12.37 -3.94
CA GLU A 401 67.46 11.62 -3.45
C GLU A 401 68.62 11.65 -4.48
N LEU A 402 68.30 11.58 -5.78
CA LEU A 402 69.29 11.71 -6.85
C LEU A 402 69.93 13.11 -6.89
N VAL A 403 69.16 14.19 -6.67
CA VAL A 403 69.68 15.56 -6.58
C VAL A 403 70.52 15.76 -5.32
N PHE A 404 70.11 15.19 -4.19
CA PHE A 404 70.85 15.24 -2.92
C PHE A 404 72.20 14.51 -3.01
N GLU A 405 72.22 13.29 -3.53
CA GLU A 405 73.47 12.54 -3.71
C GLU A 405 74.38 13.21 -4.75
N ALA A 406 73.83 13.81 -5.81
CA ALA A 406 74.60 14.61 -6.77
C ALA A 406 75.24 15.86 -6.11
N GLN A 407 74.51 16.56 -5.23
CA GLN A 407 75.05 17.69 -4.47
C GLN A 407 76.18 17.26 -3.54
N LYS A 408 76.02 16.12 -2.86
CA LYS A 408 77.02 15.50 -1.98
C LYS A 408 78.29 15.09 -2.75
N VAL A 409 78.14 14.38 -3.87
CA VAL A 409 79.26 13.99 -4.74
C VAL A 409 79.99 15.21 -5.32
N LEU A 410 79.27 16.28 -5.71
CA LEU A 410 79.90 17.53 -6.14
C LEU A 410 80.73 18.17 -5.02
N LYS A 411 80.20 18.23 -3.80
CA LYS A 411 80.88 18.80 -2.64
C LYS A 411 82.15 18.03 -2.26
N ASP A 412 82.07 16.70 -2.21
CA ASP A 412 83.22 15.83 -1.93
C ASP A 412 84.29 15.94 -3.03
N SER A 413 83.86 16.07 -4.30
CA SER A 413 84.74 16.31 -5.45
C SER A 413 85.47 17.65 -5.37
N ILE A 414 84.77 18.73 -4.99
CA ILE A 414 85.38 20.07 -4.81
C ILE A 414 86.44 20.05 -3.71
N GLU A 415 86.14 19.49 -2.53
CA GLU A 415 87.12 19.38 -1.44
C GLU A 415 88.33 18.53 -1.87
N GLN A 416 88.12 17.44 -2.63
CA GLN A 416 89.19 16.60 -3.15
C GLN A 416 90.08 17.30 -4.20
N TYR A 417 89.52 18.13 -5.10
CA TYR A 417 90.31 18.92 -6.04
C TYR A 417 91.06 20.08 -5.35
N VAL A 418 90.48 20.69 -4.32
CA VAL A 418 91.11 21.79 -3.57
C VAL A 418 92.17 21.29 -2.59
N GLU A 419 92.05 20.08 -2.04
CA GLU A 419 92.98 19.54 -1.03
C GLU A 419 94.43 19.37 -1.54
N ASP A 420 94.66 19.04 -2.82
CA ASP A 420 96.03 18.97 -3.36
C ASP A 420 96.69 20.35 -3.44
N ASP A 421 96.00 21.35 -4.00
CA ASP A 421 96.47 22.74 -4.04
C ASP A 421 96.61 23.34 -2.63
N ARG A 422 95.70 23.00 -1.71
CA ARG A 422 95.75 23.39 -0.29
C ARG A 422 96.98 22.81 0.41
N ARG A 423 97.34 21.56 0.11
CA ARG A 423 98.56 20.92 0.63
C ARG A 423 99.82 21.52 0.02
N GLU A 424 99.86 21.75 -1.29
CA GLU A 424 101.00 22.42 -1.95
C GLU A 424 101.23 23.82 -1.35
N ARG A 425 100.18 24.63 -1.23
CA ARG A 425 100.23 25.94 -0.57
C ARG A 425 100.78 25.85 0.85
N ASN A 426 100.29 24.92 1.67
CA ASN A 426 100.74 24.76 3.05
C ASN A 426 102.22 24.30 3.16
N ILE A 427 102.72 23.53 2.19
CA ILE A 427 104.15 23.17 2.08
C ILE A 427 104.99 24.38 1.67
N LEU A 428 104.51 25.17 0.70
CA LEU A 428 105.18 26.40 0.26
C LEU A 428 105.22 27.46 1.37
N CYS A 429 104.18 27.59 2.20
CA CYS A 429 104.20 28.43 3.41
C CYS A 429 105.30 28.03 4.39
N LYS A 430 105.41 26.74 4.74
CA LYS A 430 106.48 26.24 5.64
C LYS A 430 107.88 26.42 5.05
N LYS A 431 108.00 26.27 3.71
CA LYS A 431 109.25 26.54 2.98
C LYS A 431 109.60 28.04 3.00
N LYS A 432 108.60 28.92 2.87
CA LYS A 432 108.72 30.38 3.02
C LYS A 432 109.18 30.78 4.42
N GLU A 433 108.70 30.13 5.48
CA GLU A 433 109.15 30.38 6.86
C GLU A 433 110.65 30.08 7.02
N VAL A 434 111.11 28.90 6.58
CA VAL A 434 112.54 28.53 6.60
C VAL A 434 113.38 29.51 5.76
N LEU A 435 112.92 29.81 4.54
CA LEU A 435 113.58 30.77 3.65
C LEU A 435 113.58 32.20 4.21
N THR A 436 112.67 32.58 5.11
CA THR A 436 112.63 33.92 5.73
C THR A 436 113.79 34.11 6.73
N GLU A 437 114.23 33.03 7.40
CA GLU A 437 115.40 33.09 8.27
C GLU A 437 116.72 33.07 7.48
N GLU A 438 116.73 32.41 6.30
CA GLU A 438 117.81 32.52 5.32
C GLU A 438 117.83 33.91 4.62
N LEU A 439 116.66 34.54 4.41
CA LEU A 439 116.51 35.86 3.76
C LEU A 439 117.25 36.97 4.53
N LYS A 440 117.32 36.87 5.86
CA LYS A 440 118.17 37.76 6.70
C LYS A 440 119.64 37.73 6.29
N GLN A 441 120.14 36.60 5.82
CA GLN A 441 121.50 36.42 5.31
C GLN A 441 121.58 36.77 3.81
N LEU A 442 120.53 36.47 3.05
CA LEU A 442 120.41 36.79 1.63
C LEU A 442 120.10 38.26 1.31
N LEU A 443 119.97 39.17 2.28
CA LEU A 443 119.74 40.61 2.05
C LEU A 443 120.79 41.31 1.17
N ALA A 444 121.97 40.73 0.98
CA ALA A 444 122.96 41.17 -0.02
C ALA A 444 122.72 40.61 -1.45
N LEU A 445 122.05 39.46 -1.56
CA LEU A 445 121.61 38.82 -2.81
C LEU A 445 120.21 39.30 -3.23
N VAL A 446 119.44 39.94 -2.33
CA VAL A 446 118.03 40.30 -2.52
C VAL A 446 117.76 41.03 -3.83
N LYS A 447 118.63 41.94 -4.28
CA LYS A 447 118.46 42.64 -5.57
C LYS A 447 118.49 41.74 -6.82
N ALA A 448 119.05 40.54 -6.72
CA ALA A 448 118.99 39.53 -7.78
C ALA A 448 117.83 38.53 -7.58
N LYS A 449 117.20 38.52 -6.40
CA LYS A 449 115.98 37.76 -6.10
C LYS A 449 114.70 38.58 -6.19
N GLU A 450 114.77 39.92 -6.23
CA GLU A 450 113.62 40.80 -6.48
C GLU A 450 112.93 40.47 -7.83
N GLU A 451 113.69 40.14 -8.87
CA GLU A 451 113.15 39.67 -10.16
C GLU A 451 112.55 38.25 -10.08
N GLU A 452 113.15 37.36 -9.28
CA GLU A 452 112.66 35.99 -9.06
C GLU A 452 111.44 35.93 -8.12
N ILE A 453 111.30 36.90 -7.21
CA ILE A 453 110.11 37.06 -6.36
C ILE A 453 108.92 37.49 -7.25
N ALA A 454 109.12 38.40 -8.20
CA ALA A 454 108.08 38.74 -9.18
C ALA A 454 107.66 37.51 -10.04
N GLU A 455 108.58 36.59 -10.34
CA GLU A 455 108.24 35.31 -10.99
C GLU A 455 107.47 34.36 -10.06
N ASN A 456 107.82 34.28 -8.77
CA ASN A 456 107.13 33.43 -7.79
C ASN A 456 105.74 33.98 -7.41
N ASP A 457 105.58 35.29 -7.23
CA ASP A 457 104.28 35.92 -6.98
C ASP A 457 103.37 35.75 -8.21
N SER A 458 103.93 35.81 -9.44
CA SER A 458 103.22 35.45 -10.67
C SER A 458 102.83 33.96 -10.75
N LEU A 459 103.56 33.06 -10.09
CA LEU A 459 103.19 31.64 -10.00
C LEU A 459 102.12 31.40 -8.93
N ILE A 460 102.17 32.09 -7.79
CA ILE A 460 101.14 32.06 -6.75
C ILE A 460 99.82 32.61 -7.30
N GLU A 461 99.84 33.80 -7.90
CA GLU A 461 98.66 34.40 -8.53
C GLU A 461 98.09 33.50 -9.63
N LYS A 462 98.95 32.75 -10.34
CA LYS A 462 98.51 31.77 -11.33
C LYS A 462 97.83 30.55 -10.71
N VAL A 463 98.21 30.12 -9.50
CA VAL A 463 97.53 29.05 -8.75
C VAL A 463 96.21 29.56 -8.17
N ASP A 464 96.20 30.75 -7.56
CA ASP A 464 94.97 31.36 -7.04
C ASP A 464 93.95 31.56 -8.17
N ARG A 465 94.37 32.05 -9.34
CA ARG A 465 93.53 32.11 -10.56
C ARG A 465 93.06 30.73 -11.06
N ARG A 466 93.71 29.61 -10.74
CA ARG A 466 93.15 28.26 -11.00
C ARG A 466 92.03 27.95 -10.02
N ILE A 467 92.24 28.22 -8.73
CA ILE A 467 91.25 28.01 -7.68
C ILE A 467 90.00 28.84 -7.98
N ASP A 468 90.16 30.13 -8.26
CA ASP A 468 89.07 31.02 -8.69
C ASP A 468 88.36 30.50 -9.95
N CYS A 469 89.09 29.93 -10.92
CA CYS A 469 88.51 29.35 -12.12
C CYS A 469 87.72 28.06 -11.82
N VAL A 470 88.23 27.18 -10.96
CA VAL A 470 87.54 25.95 -10.54
C VAL A 470 86.28 26.30 -9.75
N MET A 471 86.38 27.22 -8.79
CA MET A 471 85.24 27.75 -8.04
C MET A 471 84.20 28.37 -8.98
N SER A 472 84.61 29.25 -9.90
CA SER A 472 83.70 29.86 -10.88
C SER A 472 83.02 28.84 -11.79
N SER A 473 83.72 27.78 -12.21
CA SER A 473 83.14 26.69 -13.01
C SER A 473 82.24 25.74 -12.20
N SER A 474 82.44 25.68 -10.89
CA SER A 474 81.60 24.88 -9.97
C SER A 474 80.36 25.67 -9.54
N GLN A 475 80.45 27.00 -9.47
CA GLN A 475 79.35 27.91 -9.12
C GLN A 475 78.14 27.72 -10.05
N GLU A 476 78.36 27.53 -11.36
CA GLU A 476 77.30 27.28 -12.35
C GLU A 476 76.55 25.97 -12.05
N ALA A 477 77.28 24.90 -11.73
CA ALA A 477 76.70 23.62 -11.33
C ALA A 477 75.97 23.70 -9.97
N GLU A 478 76.53 24.40 -8.99
CA GLU A 478 75.91 24.65 -7.68
C GLU A 478 74.60 25.44 -7.84
N THR A 479 74.58 26.49 -8.66
CA THR A 479 73.34 27.24 -8.95
C THR A 479 72.30 26.38 -9.66
N SER A 480 72.69 25.55 -10.63
CA SER A 480 71.75 24.68 -11.34
C SER A 480 71.17 23.57 -10.44
N ILE A 481 71.98 22.99 -9.54
CA ILE A 481 71.52 22.00 -8.55
C ILE A 481 70.55 22.67 -7.56
N ASN A 482 70.86 23.88 -7.08
CA ASN A 482 69.98 24.62 -6.18
C ASN A 482 68.67 25.07 -6.85
N GLU A 483 68.70 25.53 -8.10
CA GLU A 483 67.49 25.82 -8.89
C GLU A 483 66.64 24.56 -9.08
N ASN A 484 67.24 23.41 -9.39
CA ASN A 484 66.51 22.14 -9.50
C ASN A 484 65.88 21.74 -8.16
N TYR A 485 66.60 21.85 -7.04
CA TYR A 485 66.06 21.57 -5.70
C TYR A 485 64.86 22.47 -5.36
N GLN A 486 64.94 23.78 -5.62
CA GLN A 486 63.84 24.72 -5.38
C GLN A 486 62.63 24.44 -6.29
N ASN A 487 62.86 24.09 -7.57
CA ASN A 487 61.79 23.66 -8.47
C ASN A 487 61.11 22.36 -7.98
N LEU A 488 61.89 21.42 -7.43
CA LEU A 488 61.37 20.17 -6.86
C LEU A 488 60.53 20.44 -5.59
N GLN A 489 61.01 21.31 -4.71
CA GLN A 489 60.30 21.73 -3.51
C GLN A 489 58.98 22.46 -3.84
N SER A 490 58.97 23.26 -4.93
CA SER A 490 57.74 23.86 -5.46
C SER A 490 56.75 22.81 -5.98
N ARG A 491 57.20 21.82 -6.75
CA ARG A 491 56.34 20.73 -7.25
C ARG A 491 55.76 19.88 -6.13
N LEU A 492 56.57 19.55 -5.11
CA LEU A 492 56.10 18.79 -3.95
C LEU A 492 55.03 19.58 -3.17
N SER A 493 55.16 20.91 -3.09
CA SER A 493 54.14 21.78 -2.49
C SER A 493 52.84 21.83 -3.32
N GLU A 494 52.95 21.87 -4.65
CA GLU A 494 51.81 21.82 -5.57
C GLU A 494 51.06 20.47 -5.49
N LEU A 495 51.79 19.36 -5.45
CA LEU A 495 51.26 18.00 -5.31
C LEU A 495 50.56 17.79 -3.96
N LEU A 496 51.09 18.34 -2.86
CA LEU A 496 50.44 18.29 -1.54
C LEU A 496 49.08 19.02 -1.53
N LEU A 497 48.97 20.16 -2.24
CA LEU A 497 47.70 20.88 -2.39
C LEU A 497 46.71 20.12 -3.28
N GLU A 498 47.17 19.43 -4.33
CA GLU A 498 46.29 18.58 -5.15
C GLU A 498 45.78 17.36 -4.36
N ASN A 499 46.62 16.75 -3.51
CA ASN A 499 46.23 15.68 -2.61
C ASN A 499 45.17 16.15 -1.58
N GLU A 500 45.33 17.33 -0.98
CA GLU A 500 44.32 17.91 -0.08
C GLU A 500 42.98 18.16 -0.82
N SER A 501 43.03 18.63 -2.06
CA SER A 501 41.87 18.79 -2.96
C SER A 501 41.17 17.46 -3.28
N LEU A 502 41.92 16.38 -3.56
CA LEU A 502 41.35 15.04 -3.72
C LEU A 502 40.75 14.52 -2.40
N LEU A 503 41.36 14.80 -1.26
CA LEU A 503 40.86 14.37 0.04
C LEU A 503 39.54 15.08 0.41
N GLU A 504 39.35 16.34 0.00
CA GLU A 504 38.05 17.02 0.15
C GLU A 504 36.98 16.45 -0.80
N LYS A 505 37.31 16.20 -2.07
CA LYS A 505 36.39 15.52 -3.02
C LYS A 505 35.90 14.17 -2.48
N LYS A 506 36.76 13.41 -1.80
CA LYS A 506 36.35 12.14 -1.18
C LYS A 506 35.28 12.35 -0.11
N LYS A 507 35.46 13.34 0.77
CA LYS A 507 34.44 13.70 1.78
C LYS A 507 33.11 14.11 1.13
N GLU A 508 33.15 14.83 0.00
CA GLU A 508 31.95 15.20 -0.76
C GLU A 508 31.20 13.96 -1.30
N ILE A 509 31.92 12.99 -1.88
CA ILE A 509 31.34 11.73 -2.38
C ILE A 509 30.74 10.90 -1.23
N ASP A 510 31.47 10.74 -0.13
CA ASP A 510 31.03 9.99 1.05
C ASP A 510 29.82 10.66 1.74
N TYR A 511 29.80 12.00 1.77
CA TYR A 511 28.67 12.78 2.28
C TYR A 511 27.43 12.65 1.40
N TYR A 512 27.57 12.69 0.06
CA TYR A 512 26.45 12.50 -0.87
C TYR A 512 25.83 11.10 -0.74
N ALA A 513 26.66 10.06 -0.69
CA ALA A 513 26.19 8.69 -0.46
C ALA A 513 25.44 8.55 0.89
N SER A 514 25.99 9.13 1.96
CA SER A 514 25.36 9.16 3.28
C SER A 514 24.02 9.92 3.29
N GLN A 515 23.93 11.02 2.54
CA GLN A 515 22.70 11.80 2.41
C GLN A 515 21.60 11.00 1.71
N GLU A 516 21.91 10.33 0.61
CA GLU A 516 20.96 9.54 -0.17
C GLU A 516 20.50 8.28 0.57
N GLU A 517 21.36 7.58 1.31
CA GLU A 517 20.90 6.49 2.20
C GLU A 517 20.00 7.01 3.34
N SER A 518 20.26 8.23 3.86
CA SER A 518 19.32 8.86 4.81
C SER A 518 17.96 9.18 4.19
N ARG A 519 17.90 9.44 2.89
CA ARG A 519 16.66 9.71 2.13
C ARG A 519 15.92 8.40 1.83
N LYS A 520 16.64 7.35 1.43
CA LYS A 520 16.18 5.95 1.30
C LYS A 520 15.45 5.49 2.57
N ALA A 521 16.03 5.75 3.74
CA ALA A 521 15.45 5.39 5.03
C ALA A 521 14.10 6.10 5.28
N LYS A 522 14.04 7.42 5.08
CA LYS A 522 12.80 8.22 5.24
C LYS A 522 11.68 7.76 4.31
N ILE A 523 11.99 7.50 3.03
CA ILE A 523 10.99 7.02 2.06
C ILE A 523 10.52 5.61 2.41
N ARG A 524 11.42 4.73 2.86
CA ARG A 524 11.07 3.39 3.37
C ARG A 524 10.16 3.45 4.60
N ASP A 525 10.39 4.38 5.52
CA ASP A 525 9.51 4.60 6.68
C ASP A 525 8.11 5.09 6.25
N LEU A 526 8.02 6.04 5.30
CA LEU A 526 6.74 6.50 4.74
C LEU A 526 5.99 5.38 4.00
N SER A 527 6.70 4.55 3.23
CA SER A 527 6.12 3.38 2.57
C SER A 527 5.58 2.37 3.58
N ARG A 528 6.33 2.07 4.65
CA ARG A 528 5.85 1.20 5.73
C ARG A 528 4.59 1.76 6.38
N ILE A 529 4.56 3.05 6.74
CA ILE A 529 3.38 3.71 7.31
C ILE A 529 2.17 3.59 6.36
N SER A 530 2.37 3.81 5.05
CA SER A 530 1.32 3.65 4.05
C SER A 530 0.83 2.20 3.91
N ALA A 531 1.74 1.22 3.99
CA ALA A 531 1.39 -0.21 3.94
C ALA A 531 0.64 -0.66 5.21
N ASP A 532 1.07 -0.22 6.39
CA ASP A 532 0.41 -0.49 7.67
C ASP A 532 -1.01 0.12 7.68
N GLU A 533 -1.17 1.35 7.18
CA GLU A 533 -2.47 2.01 7.04
C GLU A 533 -3.37 1.29 6.01
N ALA A 534 -2.83 0.80 4.89
CA ALA A 534 -3.55 -0.03 3.93
C ALA A 534 -4.03 -1.36 4.54
N ASN A 535 -3.20 -2.00 5.37
CA ASN A 535 -3.55 -3.22 6.10
C ASN A 535 -4.71 -2.94 7.09
N MET A 536 -4.68 -1.83 7.82
CA MET A 536 -5.78 -1.42 8.70
C MET A 536 -7.11 -1.23 7.95
N PHE A 537 -7.09 -0.59 6.77
CA PHE A 537 -8.30 -0.51 5.92
C PHE A 537 -8.76 -1.90 5.44
N THR A 538 -7.83 -2.79 5.09
CA THR A 538 -8.15 -4.16 4.63
C THR A 538 -8.81 -4.99 5.73
N GLU A 539 -8.36 -4.87 6.98
CA GLU A 539 -9.01 -5.50 8.14
C GLU A 539 -10.42 -4.94 8.39
N VAL A 540 -10.60 -3.63 8.35
CA VAL A 540 -11.91 -2.97 8.53
C VAL A 540 -12.89 -3.38 7.41
N VAL A 541 -12.44 -3.41 6.15
CA VAL A 541 -13.22 -3.89 5.01
C VAL A 541 -13.65 -5.35 5.20
N GLY A 542 -12.73 -6.22 5.63
CA GLY A 542 -13.02 -7.63 5.89
C GLY A 542 -14.13 -7.79 6.94
N LEU A 543 -13.99 -7.12 8.07
CA LEU A 543 -14.99 -7.10 9.15
C LEU A 543 -16.35 -6.55 8.66
N ARG A 544 -16.35 -5.40 7.96
CA ARG A 544 -17.60 -4.79 7.45
C ARG A 544 -18.32 -5.68 6.45
N LYS A 545 -17.61 -6.37 5.55
CA LYS A 545 -18.22 -7.32 4.60
C LYS A 545 -18.90 -8.49 5.29
N SER A 546 -18.22 -9.13 6.25
CA SER A 546 -18.79 -10.26 6.97
C SER A 546 -19.99 -9.84 7.84
N LEU A 547 -19.94 -8.64 8.44
CA LEU A 547 -21.05 -8.02 9.16
C LEU A 547 -22.23 -7.68 8.21
N ALA A 548 -21.98 -7.06 7.06
CA ALA A 548 -23.00 -6.74 6.06
C ALA A 548 -23.73 -8.01 5.56
N GLN A 549 -22.98 -9.09 5.29
CA GLN A 549 -23.55 -10.37 4.91
C GLN A 549 -24.43 -10.98 6.03
N PHE A 550 -24.06 -10.80 7.30
CA PHE A 550 -24.89 -11.20 8.43
C PHE A 550 -26.19 -10.39 8.51
N VAL A 551 -26.12 -9.06 8.35
CA VAL A 551 -27.30 -8.17 8.31
C VAL A 551 -28.27 -8.62 7.23
N LEU A 552 -27.78 -8.83 6.00
CA LEU A 552 -28.57 -9.31 4.86
C LEU A 552 -29.29 -10.63 5.16
N LYS A 553 -28.59 -11.62 5.70
CA LYS A 553 -29.17 -12.92 6.06
C LYS A 553 -30.26 -12.80 7.13
N SER A 554 -30.05 -11.95 8.13
CA SER A 554 -31.05 -11.71 9.19
C SER A 554 -32.31 -10.99 8.67
N LYS A 555 -32.18 -10.15 7.64
CA LYS A 555 -33.29 -9.52 6.90
C LYS A 555 -34.04 -10.55 6.05
N GLU A 556 -33.32 -11.42 5.35
CA GLU A 556 -33.90 -12.50 4.54
C GLU A 556 -34.73 -13.48 5.38
N ASP A 557 -34.23 -13.91 6.55
CA ASP A 557 -34.96 -14.78 7.48
C ASP A 557 -36.32 -14.18 7.91
N ARG A 558 -36.36 -12.88 8.19
CA ARG A 558 -37.60 -12.14 8.52
C ARG A 558 -38.55 -12.04 7.34
N VAL A 559 -38.05 -11.70 6.15
CA VAL A 559 -38.88 -11.53 4.93
C VAL A 559 -39.49 -12.86 4.51
N ARG A 560 -38.71 -13.95 4.51
CA ARG A 560 -39.20 -15.31 4.21
C ARG A 560 -40.34 -15.74 5.13
N LEU A 561 -40.23 -15.46 6.43
CA LEU A 561 -41.30 -15.76 7.39
C LEU A 561 -42.58 -14.93 7.13
N SER A 562 -42.45 -13.66 6.72
CA SER A 562 -43.62 -12.84 6.37
C SER A 562 -44.31 -13.35 5.11
N ILE A 563 -43.56 -13.65 4.04
CA ILE A 563 -44.13 -14.19 2.79
C ILE A 563 -44.89 -15.51 3.05
N ASN A 564 -44.34 -16.38 3.91
CA ASN A 564 -45.01 -17.62 4.32
C ASN A 564 -46.27 -17.37 5.17
N GLU A 565 -46.29 -16.34 6.02
CA GLU A 565 -47.50 -15.94 6.76
C GLU A 565 -48.59 -15.42 5.80
N ASP A 566 -48.22 -14.58 4.83
CA ASP A 566 -49.13 -14.04 3.81
C ASP A 566 -49.69 -15.15 2.90
N GLU A 567 -48.86 -16.11 2.48
CA GLU A 567 -49.30 -17.26 1.67
C GLU A 567 -50.27 -18.17 2.45
N LEU A 568 -49.95 -18.49 3.71
CA LEU A 568 -50.82 -19.31 4.57
C LEU A 568 -52.16 -18.61 4.85
N ALA A 569 -52.17 -17.28 5.01
CA ALA A 569 -53.40 -16.51 5.18
C ALA A 569 -54.31 -16.60 3.93
N ILE A 570 -53.73 -16.53 2.73
CA ILE A 570 -54.45 -16.71 1.46
C ILE A 570 -55.00 -18.15 1.34
N GLN A 571 -54.20 -19.17 1.69
CA GLN A 571 -54.64 -20.57 1.70
C GLN A 571 -55.86 -20.77 2.63
N ILE A 572 -55.84 -20.19 3.84
CA ILE A 572 -56.95 -20.25 4.80
C ILE A 572 -58.20 -19.54 4.24
N GLN A 573 -58.05 -18.33 3.67
CA GLN A 573 -59.18 -17.59 3.09
C GLN A 573 -59.86 -18.39 1.95
N MET A 574 -59.08 -19.03 1.08
CA MET A 574 -59.59 -19.89 0.02
C MET A 574 -60.36 -21.11 0.57
N LEU A 575 -59.86 -21.75 1.62
CA LEU A 575 -60.55 -22.89 2.26
C LEU A 575 -61.84 -22.44 2.97
N GLN A 576 -61.83 -21.29 3.64
CA GLN A 576 -63.04 -20.70 4.25
C GLN A 576 -64.11 -20.34 3.19
N GLN A 577 -63.70 -19.90 2.00
CA GLN A 577 -64.61 -19.70 0.87
C GLN A 577 -65.20 -21.03 0.36
N GLN A 578 -64.41 -22.11 0.29
CA GLN A 578 -64.90 -23.45 -0.06
C GLN A 578 -65.91 -24.00 0.96
N ILE A 579 -65.62 -23.84 2.26
CA ILE A 579 -66.55 -24.18 3.36
C ILE A 579 -67.86 -23.42 3.19
N SER A 580 -67.79 -22.12 2.90
CA SER A 580 -68.98 -21.27 2.70
C SER A 580 -69.82 -21.74 1.50
N ALA A 581 -69.20 -22.01 0.37
CA ALA A 581 -69.89 -22.53 -0.82
C ALA A 581 -70.54 -23.91 -0.57
N ALA A 582 -69.82 -24.82 0.09
CA ALA A 582 -70.34 -26.14 0.43
C ALA A 582 -71.50 -26.09 1.44
N ARG A 583 -71.50 -25.15 2.39
CA ARG A 583 -72.63 -24.90 3.30
C ARG A 583 -73.87 -24.38 2.53
N THR A 584 -73.71 -23.52 1.53
CA THR A 584 -74.80 -23.09 0.66
C THR A 584 -75.41 -24.27 -0.11
N SER A 585 -74.60 -25.10 -0.77
CA SER A 585 -75.10 -26.29 -1.49
C SER A 585 -75.77 -27.31 -0.55
N LEU A 586 -75.28 -27.47 0.68
CA LEU A 586 -75.92 -28.30 1.71
C LEU A 586 -77.30 -27.77 2.10
N GLN A 587 -77.47 -26.44 2.21
CA GLN A 587 -78.76 -25.79 2.46
C GLN A 587 -79.73 -25.96 1.27
N GLU A 588 -79.25 -25.79 0.04
CA GLU A 588 -80.03 -26.01 -1.18
C GLU A 588 -80.56 -27.45 -1.27
N LEU A 589 -79.68 -28.46 -1.13
CA LEU A 589 -80.06 -29.87 -1.13
C LEU A 589 -81.02 -30.21 0.01
N SER A 590 -80.82 -29.64 1.21
CA SER A 590 -81.73 -29.84 2.34
C SER A 590 -83.14 -29.28 2.06
N SER A 591 -83.24 -28.13 1.38
CA SER A 591 -84.52 -27.56 0.95
C SER A 591 -85.19 -28.41 -0.14
N SER A 592 -84.40 -28.93 -1.09
CA SER A 592 -84.86 -29.84 -2.13
C SER A 592 -85.42 -31.15 -1.53
N LYS A 593 -84.67 -31.76 -0.60
CA LYS A 593 -85.11 -32.94 0.16
C LYS A 593 -86.45 -32.69 0.85
N SER A 594 -86.60 -31.56 1.54
CA SER A 594 -87.85 -31.22 2.24
C SER A 594 -89.03 -31.08 1.27
N LYS A 595 -88.80 -30.54 0.06
CA LYS A 595 -89.82 -30.43 -0.98
C LYS A 595 -90.21 -31.79 -1.55
N ILE A 596 -89.24 -32.63 -1.92
CA ILE A 596 -89.52 -33.98 -2.46
C ILE A 596 -90.22 -34.84 -1.40
N GLN A 597 -89.86 -34.70 -0.12
CA GLN A 597 -90.55 -35.36 0.99
C GLN A 597 -92.03 -34.91 1.10
N GLN A 598 -92.33 -33.63 0.92
CA GLN A 598 -93.71 -33.12 0.87
C GLN A 598 -94.50 -33.68 -0.33
N ASP A 599 -93.85 -33.82 -1.50
CA ASP A 599 -94.44 -34.43 -2.70
C ASP A 599 -94.67 -35.94 -2.51
N ILE A 600 -93.79 -36.65 -1.78
CA ILE A 600 -93.95 -38.05 -1.35
C ILE A 600 -95.15 -38.19 -0.40
N ASP A 601 -95.25 -37.35 0.63
CA ASP A 601 -96.28 -37.49 1.67
C ASP A 601 -97.67 -37.10 1.14
N SER A 602 -97.76 -36.10 0.27
CA SER A 602 -99.01 -35.79 -0.45
C SER A 602 -99.40 -36.89 -1.44
N SER A 603 -98.43 -37.50 -2.13
CA SER A 603 -98.67 -38.68 -2.99
C SER A 603 -99.16 -39.88 -2.18
N LYS A 604 -98.57 -40.14 -1.00
CA LYS A 604 -99.01 -41.19 -0.05
C LYS A 604 -100.44 -40.95 0.44
N GLN A 605 -100.80 -39.70 0.78
CA GLN A 605 -102.18 -39.35 1.15
C GLN A 605 -103.16 -39.61 -0.01
N ARG A 606 -102.84 -39.18 -1.24
CA ARG A 606 -103.69 -39.42 -2.42
C ARG A 606 -103.82 -40.92 -2.72
N PHE A 607 -102.74 -41.68 -2.64
CA PHE A 607 -102.74 -43.14 -2.80
C PHE A 607 -103.66 -43.82 -1.78
N LEU A 608 -103.55 -43.47 -0.49
CA LEU A 608 -104.38 -44.03 0.59
C LEU A 608 -105.88 -43.68 0.47
N LEU A 609 -106.23 -42.55 -0.16
CA LEU A 609 -107.62 -42.22 -0.48
C LEU A 609 -108.17 -43.10 -1.61
N ILE A 610 -107.38 -43.31 -2.67
CA ILE A 610 -107.75 -44.14 -3.81
C ILE A 610 -107.86 -45.61 -3.42
N ASP A 611 -106.90 -46.11 -2.63
CA ASP A 611 -106.84 -47.50 -2.16
C ASP A 611 -108.06 -47.89 -1.30
N LYS A 612 -108.67 -46.93 -0.60
CA LYS A 612 -109.96 -47.09 0.09
C LYS A 612 -111.15 -46.98 -0.86
N ARG A 613 -111.15 -46.00 -1.78
CA ARG A 613 -112.31 -45.71 -2.64
C ARG A 613 -112.53 -46.76 -3.73
N VAL A 614 -111.50 -47.42 -4.23
CA VAL A 614 -111.63 -48.48 -5.26
C VAL A 614 -112.44 -49.69 -4.73
N PRO A 615 -112.16 -50.27 -3.55
CA PRO A 615 -113.01 -51.28 -2.91
C PRO A 615 -114.46 -50.85 -2.64
N GLU A 616 -114.69 -49.58 -2.31
CA GLU A 616 -116.05 -49.03 -2.14
C GLU A 616 -116.82 -49.01 -3.47
N LEU A 617 -116.22 -48.46 -4.53
CA LEU A 617 -116.79 -48.46 -5.88
C LEU A 617 -117.01 -49.88 -6.43
N GLU A 618 -116.11 -50.82 -6.09
CA GLU A 618 -116.26 -52.25 -6.35
C GLU A 618 -117.52 -52.84 -5.68
N ALA A 619 -117.82 -52.43 -4.44
CA ALA A 619 -119.00 -52.86 -3.70
C ALA A 619 -120.29 -52.19 -4.21
N GLU A 620 -120.26 -50.87 -4.42
CA GLU A 620 -121.35 -50.09 -5.04
C GLU A 620 -121.71 -50.67 -6.42
N LYS A 621 -120.72 -51.00 -7.25
CA LYS A 621 -120.89 -51.69 -8.54
C LYS A 621 -121.60 -53.04 -8.39
N LYS A 622 -121.22 -53.85 -7.40
CA LYS A 622 -121.85 -55.16 -7.12
C LYS A 622 -123.32 -54.98 -6.70
N VAL A 623 -123.62 -53.98 -5.87
CA VAL A 623 -124.99 -53.64 -5.45
C VAL A 623 -125.83 -53.12 -6.63
N ALA A 624 -125.30 -52.20 -7.44
CA ALA A 624 -125.98 -51.68 -8.64
C ALA A 624 -126.28 -52.78 -9.67
N ALA A 625 -125.35 -53.72 -9.86
CA ALA A 625 -125.55 -54.89 -10.73
C ALA A 625 -126.60 -55.86 -10.17
N ALA A 626 -126.60 -56.12 -8.86
CA ALA A 626 -127.63 -56.95 -8.20
C ALA A 626 -129.04 -56.30 -8.31
N ALA A 627 -129.12 -54.97 -8.21
CA ALA A 627 -130.32 -54.19 -8.48
C ALA A 627 -130.68 -54.08 -9.98
N ARG A 628 -129.96 -54.77 -10.88
CA ARG A 628 -130.11 -54.75 -12.35
C ARG A 628 -129.94 -53.38 -13.01
N ASN A 629 -129.35 -52.40 -12.32
CA ASN A 629 -128.99 -51.10 -12.89
C ASN A 629 -127.64 -51.19 -13.61
N PHE A 630 -127.61 -51.86 -14.76
CA PHE A 630 -126.39 -52.11 -15.54
C PHE A 630 -125.70 -50.83 -16.04
N LYS A 631 -126.42 -49.72 -16.20
CA LYS A 631 -125.82 -48.43 -16.58
C LYS A 631 -124.95 -47.87 -15.47
N GLU A 632 -125.47 -47.86 -14.24
CA GLU A 632 -124.71 -47.38 -13.08
C GLU A 632 -123.57 -48.33 -12.70
N ALA A 633 -123.79 -49.65 -12.79
CA ALA A 633 -122.72 -50.63 -12.61
C ALA A 633 -121.60 -50.47 -13.66
N ALA A 634 -121.91 -50.07 -14.90
CA ALA A 634 -120.90 -49.74 -15.90
C ALA A 634 -120.14 -48.44 -15.57
N ARG A 635 -120.84 -47.38 -15.15
CA ARG A 635 -120.25 -46.09 -14.73
C ARG A 635 -119.30 -46.24 -13.54
N LEU A 636 -119.73 -46.95 -12.50
CA LEU A 636 -118.90 -47.29 -11.34
C LEU A 636 -117.70 -48.17 -11.73
N SER A 637 -117.83 -49.00 -12.79
CA SER A 637 -116.73 -49.79 -13.31
C SER A 637 -115.75 -49.04 -14.21
N THR A 638 -116.11 -47.89 -14.79
CA THR A 638 -115.14 -47.01 -15.46
C THR A 638 -114.43 -46.13 -14.43
N GLU A 639 -115.18 -45.54 -13.49
CA GLU A 639 -114.63 -44.76 -12.37
C GLU A 639 -113.60 -45.56 -11.55
N ALA A 640 -113.91 -46.81 -11.19
CA ALA A 640 -112.96 -47.68 -10.49
C ALA A 640 -111.71 -48.01 -11.33
N LYS A 641 -111.83 -48.16 -12.65
CA LYS A 641 -110.67 -48.42 -13.55
C LYS A 641 -109.80 -47.18 -13.72
N GLU A 642 -110.42 -46.00 -13.83
CA GLU A 642 -109.73 -44.71 -13.91
C GLU A 642 -108.94 -44.43 -12.62
N LEU A 643 -109.53 -44.71 -11.46
CA LEU A 643 -108.85 -44.63 -10.18
C LEU A 643 -107.75 -45.69 -10.00
N CYS A 644 -107.89 -46.91 -10.52
CA CYS A 644 -106.78 -47.87 -10.57
C CYS A 644 -105.61 -47.34 -11.43
N MET A 645 -105.89 -46.80 -12.62
CA MET A 645 -104.85 -46.18 -13.45
C MET A 645 -104.23 -44.95 -12.79
N GLU A 646 -104.97 -44.21 -11.96
CA GLU A 646 -104.40 -43.13 -11.14
C GLU A 646 -103.52 -43.68 -10.02
N LYS A 647 -103.94 -44.75 -9.33
CA LYS A 647 -103.17 -45.45 -8.30
C LYS A 647 -101.81 -45.91 -8.84
N ASP A 648 -101.79 -46.60 -9.98
CA ASP A 648 -100.57 -47.11 -10.60
C ASP A 648 -99.63 -45.95 -10.97
N ARG A 649 -100.16 -44.85 -11.54
CA ARG A 649 -99.38 -43.63 -11.84
C ARG A 649 -98.82 -42.94 -10.59
N ILE A 650 -99.56 -42.93 -9.49
CA ILE A 650 -99.10 -42.37 -8.22
C ILE A 650 -98.02 -43.28 -7.60
N GLN A 651 -98.17 -44.61 -7.72
CA GLN A 651 -97.14 -45.54 -7.26
C GLN A 651 -95.81 -45.32 -7.99
N THR A 652 -95.81 -45.26 -9.33
CA THR A 652 -94.57 -44.99 -10.09
C THR A 652 -93.94 -43.62 -9.75
N LYS A 653 -94.77 -42.60 -9.46
CA LYS A 653 -94.27 -41.29 -8.98
C LYS A 653 -93.65 -41.38 -7.59
N LEU A 654 -94.28 -42.11 -6.67
CA LEU A 654 -93.81 -42.33 -5.31
C LEU A 654 -92.48 -43.10 -5.31
N GLU A 655 -92.40 -44.19 -6.07
CA GLU A 655 -91.17 -44.98 -6.25
C GLU A 655 -90.03 -44.13 -6.86
N GLY A 656 -90.34 -43.27 -7.83
CA GLY A 656 -89.37 -42.32 -8.40
C GLY A 656 -88.89 -41.27 -7.40
N ALA A 657 -89.80 -40.63 -6.66
CA ALA A 657 -89.46 -39.61 -5.67
C ALA A 657 -88.69 -40.21 -4.46
N GLU A 658 -88.99 -41.44 -4.04
CA GLU A 658 -88.23 -42.14 -3.00
C GLU A 658 -86.81 -42.57 -3.44
N LEU A 659 -86.55 -42.65 -4.74
CA LEU A 659 -85.18 -42.78 -5.29
C LEU A 659 -84.49 -41.41 -5.36
N GLU A 660 -85.22 -40.35 -5.70
CA GLU A 660 -84.67 -38.98 -5.74
C GLU A 660 -84.26 -38.48 -4.35
N VAL A 661 -85.06 -38.74 -3.31
CA VAL A 661 -84.68 -38.45 -1.91
C VAL A 661 -83.39 -39.17 -1.53
N LYS A 662 -83.24 -40.46 -1.84
CA LYS A 662 -82.01 -41.23 -1.49
C LYS A 662 -80.78 -40.64 -2.18
N LYS A 663 -80.88 -40.27 -3.45
CA LYS A 663 -79.79 -39.59 -4.17
C LYS A 663 -79.42 -38.24 -3.53
N VAL A 664 -80.41 -37.46 -3.10
CA VAL A 664 -80.17 -36.20 -2.37
C VAL A 664 -79.58 -36.45 -0.98
N GLU A 665 -79.95 -37.53 -0.29
CA GLU A 665 -79.34 -37.95 0.98
C GLU A 665 -77.87 -38.38 0.81
N GLU A 666 -77.55 -39.12 -0.25
CA GLU A 666 -76.17 -39.50 -0.62
C GLU A 666 -75.32 -38.25 -0.93
N GLU A 667 -75.85 -37.31 -1.72
CA GLU A 667 -75.17 -36.04 -2.03
C GLU A 667 -74.97 -35.15 -0.79
N ILE A 668 -75.95 -35.12 0.13
CA ILE A 668 -75.82 -34.43 1.43
C ILE A 668 -74.69 -35.06 2.27
N CYS A 669 -74.61 -36.39 2.35
CA CYS A 669 -73.55 -37.07 3.09
C CYS A 669 -72.16 -36.73 2.54
N LEU A 670 -71.98 -36.79 1.21
CA LEU A 670 -70.71 -36.47 0.56
C LEU A 670 -70.26 -35.01 0.78
N ILE A 671 -71.20 -34.07 0.85
CA ILE A 671 -70.88 -32.66 1.17
C ILE A 671 -70.53 -32.48 2.65
N VAL A 672 -71.23 -33.18 3.56
CA VAL A 672 -70.92 -33.15 5.01
C VAL A 672 -69.57 -33.80 5.33
N GLU A 673 -69.15 -34.83 4.58
CA GLU A 673 -67.80 -35.41 4.70
C GLU A 673 -66.73 -34.43 4.21
N ARG A 674 -66.93 -33.83 3.02
CA ARG A 674 -66.02 -32.80 2.48
C ARG A 674 -65.89 -31.58 3.40
N LEU A 675 -66.98 -31.13 4.03
CA LEU A 675 -66.97 -30.01 4.98
C LEU A 675 -66.08 -30.31 6.19
N LYS A 676 -66.15 -31.52 6.76
CA LYS A 676 -65.28 -31.92 7.88
C LYS A 676 -63.82 -31.99 7.46
N GLU A 677 -63.54 -32.43 6.23
CA GLU A 677 -62.19 -32.48 5.68
C GLU A 677 -61.61 -31.07 5.51
N THR A 678 -62.35 -30.13 4.92
CA THR A 678 -61.87 -28.76 4.74
C THR A 678 -61.81 -27.97 6.05
N GLU A 679 -62.72 -28.20 7.00
CA GLU A 679 -62.64 -27.63 8.37
C GLU A 679 -61.40 -28.15 9.13
N ALA A 680 -61.01 -29.41 8.94
CA ALA A 680 -59.76 -29.94 9.47
C ALA A 680 -58.51 -29.34 8.79
N GLN A 681 -58.53 -29.17 7.46
CA GLN A 681 -57.45 -28.50 6.72
C GLN A 681 -57.28 -27.03 7.13
N VAL A 682 -58.37 -26.29 7.37
CA VAL A 682 -58.32 -24.93 7.94
C VAL A 682 -57.66 -24.96 9.32
N SER A 683 -58.09 -25.86 10.20
CA SER A 683 -57.54 -25.98 11.57
C SER A 683 -56.03 -26.28 11.57
N GLU A 684 -55.55 -27.09 10.62
CA GLU A 684 -54.12 -27.33 10.42
C GLU A 684 -53.39 -26.10 9.88
N LYS A 685 -53.95 -25.43 8.87
CA LYS A 685 -53.33 -24.24 8.26
C LYS A 685 -53.29 -23.04 9.21
N GLU A 686 -54.31 -22.86 10.05
CA GLU A 686 -54.31 -21.84 11.12
C GLU A 686 -53.20 -22.10 12.16
N ARG A 687 -52.91 -23.37 12.49
CA ARG A 687 -51.76 -23.76 13.33
C ARG A 687 -50.42 -23.46 12.66
N GLU A 688 -50.29 -23.70 11.35
CA GLU A 688 -49.09 -23.35 10.57
C GLU A 688 -48.89 -21.83 10.50
N LEU A 689 -49.96 -21.08 10.22
CA LEU A 689 -49.96 -19.60 10.21
C LEU A 689 -49.53 -19.06 11.58
N ALA A 690 -50.13 -19.56 12.66
CA ALA A 690 -49.80 -19.15 14.01
C ALA A 690 -48.33 -19.46 14.37
N MET A 691 -47.76 -20.56 13.88
CA MET A 691 -46.34 -20.86 14.05
C MET A 691 -45.45 -19.89 13.26
N ALA A 692 -45.75 -19.66 11.97
CA ALA A 692 -44.99 -18.70 11.15
C ALA A 692 -45.01 -17.30 11.76
N ARG A 693 -46.18 -16.85 12.22
CA ARG A 693 -46.38 -15.58 12.93
C ARG A 693 -45.63 -15.51 14.26
N PHE A 694 -45.70 -16.56 15.08
CA PHE A 694 -44.94 -16.64 16.33
C PHE A 694 -43.43 -16.52 16.06
N GLN A 695 -42.91 -17.22 15.05
CA GLN A 695 -41.52 -17.12 14.64
C GLN A 695 -41.14 -15.71 14.16
N ARG A 696 -41.98 -15.08 13.32
CA ARG A 696 -41.78 -13.70 12.84
C ARG A 696 -41.76 -12.71 14.00
N LEU A 697 -42.68 -12.81 14.95
CA LEU A 697 -42.77 -11.94 16.13
C LEU A 697 -41.54 -12.06 17.04
N ILE A 698 -41.01 -13.27 17.25
CA ILE A 698 -39.77 -13.48 18.02
C ILE A 698 -38.55 -12.86 17.31
N LEU A 699 -38.51 -12.85 15.97
CA LEU A 699 -37.46 -12.11 15.25
C LEU A 699 -37.66 -10.59 15.30
N VAL A 700 -38.90 -10.11 15.29
CA VAL A 700 -39.21 -8.67 15.43
C VAL A 700 -38.81 -8.17 16.82
N ASP A 701 -39.11 -8.90 17.90
CA ASP A 701 -38.65 -8.54 19.26
C ASP A 701 -37.12 -8.42 19.32
N ARG A 702 -36.40 -9.44 18.86
CA ARG A 702 -34.93 -9.46 18.88
C ARG A 702 -34.34 -8.33 18.03
N ALA A 703 -34.89 -8.07 16.84
CA ALA A 703 -34.45 -6.98 15.98
C ALA A 703 -34.74 -5.59 16.58
N CYS A 704 -35.93 -5.37 17.15
CA CYS A 704 -36.28 -4.10 17.78
C CYS A 704 -35.48 -3.85 19.08
N ARG A 705 -35.17 -4.90 19.86
CA ARG A 705 -34.26 -4.79 21.01
C ARG A 705 -32.84 -4.41 20.59
N GLU A 706 -32.38 -4.89 19.44
CA GLU A 706 -31.04 -4.57 18.94
C GLU A 706 -30.96 -3.19 18.27
N GLU A 707 -31.94 -2.83 17.43
CA GLU A 707 -32.03 -1.45 16.92
C GLU A 707 -32.21 -0.45 18.09
N ARG A 708 -32.77 -0.88 19.23
CA ARG A 708 -32.79 -0.11 20.47
C ARG A 708 -31.43 0.01 21.15
N SER A 709 -30.57 -1.03 21.16
CA SER A 709 -29.16 -0.91 21.57
C SER A 709 -28.49 0.22 20.79
N VAL A 710 -28.63 0.17 19.45
CA VAL A 710 -28.06 1.14 18.51
C VAL A 710 -28.65 2.53 18.71
N ALA A 711 -29.95 2.66 18.93
CA ALA A 711 -30.58 3.96 19.22
C ALA A 711 -30.04 4.59 20.51
N LEU A 712 -29.81 3.80 21.57
CA LEU A 712 -29.20 4.28 22.82
C LEU A 712 -27.73 4.70 22.62
N GLU A 713 -26.93 3.91 21.89
CA GLU A 713 -25.54 4.25 21.55
C GLU A 713 -25.43 5.52 20.69
N LEU A 714 -26.40 5.74 19.80
CA LEU A 714 -26.52 6.94 18.98
C LEU A 714 -27.23 8.12 19.69
N GLY A 715 -27.58 7.98 20.97
CA GLY A 715 -28.20 9.04 21.79
C GLY A 715 -29.66 9.38 21.45
N ASP A 716 -30.34 8.57 20.64
CA ASP A 716 -31.72 8.81 20.20
C ASP A 716 -32.73 8.12 21.11
N LEU A 717 -32.97 8.74 22.28
CA LEU A 717 -33.85 8.18 23.32
C LEU A 717 -35.31 8.02 22.84
N GLU A 718 -35.81 8.94 21.99
CA GLU A 718 -37.16 8.86 21.42
C GLU A 718 -37.32 7.59 20.54
N GLU A 719 -36.31 7.30 19.72
CA GLU A 719 -36.28 6.09 18.90
C GLU A 719 -36.09 4.83 19.75
N ALA A 720 -35.24 4.88 20.79
CA ALA A 720 -35.00 3.77 21.70
C ALA A 720 -36.24 3.35 22.52
N ASP A 721 -37.06 4.31 22.95
CA ASP A 721 -38.31 4.03 23.66
C ASP A 721 -39.40 3.55 22.68
N ALA A 722 -39.52 4.14 21.49
CA ALA A 722 -40.44 3.66 20.45
C ALA A 722 -40.14 2.22 19.98
N LEU A 723 -38.86 1.84 19.91
CA LEU A 723 -38.44 0.46 19.62
C LEU A 723 -38.71 -0.49 20.79
N LEU A 724 -38.72 -0.01 22.04
CA LEU A 724 -39.16 -0.81 23.18
C LEU A 724 -40.66 -1.09 23.11
N GLU A 725 -41.49 -0.10 22.75
CA GLU A 725 -42.93 -0.29 22.52
C GLU A 725 -43.20 -1.33 21.41
N GLU A 726 -42.48 -1.26 20.27
CA GLU A 726 -42.61 -2.24 19.18
C GLU A 726 -42.19 -3.66 19.62
N ALA A 727 -41.09 -3.79 20.39
CA ALA A 727 -40.63 -5.07 20.93
C ALA A 727 -41.62 -5.67 21.94
N GLU A 728 -42.12 -4.86 22.89
CA GLU A 728 -43.10 -5.31 23.89
C GLU A 728 -44.46 -5.65 23.28
N ALA A 729 -44.88 -4.95 22.22
CA ALA A 729 -46.05 -5.33 21.43
C ALA A 729 -45.88 -6.69 20.76
N ALA A 730 -44.74 -6.92 20.09
CA ALA A 730 -44.44 -8.20 19.42
C ALA A 730 -44.41 -9.38 20.40
N VAL A 731 -43.75 -9.23 21.56
CA VAL A 731 -43.73 -10.24 22.63
C VAL A 731 -45.12 -10.46 23.24
N SER A 732 -45.89 -9.39 23.41
CA SER A 732 -47.27 -9.47 23.93
C SER A 732 -48.23 -10.16 22.97
N GLU A 733 -47.95 -10.15 21.67
CA GLU A 733 -48.67 -10.96 20.68
C GLU A 733 -48.19 -12.41 20.65
N ALA A 734 -46.87 -12.64 20.66
CA ALA A 734 -46.30 -13.99 20.71
C ALA A 734 -46.80 -14.76 21.95
N ARG A 735 -46.86 -14.12 23.12
CA ARG A 735 -47.43 -14.68 24.35
C ARG A 735 -48.94 -14.98 24.30
N LYS A 736 -49.70 -14.42 23.35
CA LYS A 736 -51.12 -14.81 23.12
C LYS A 736 -51.22 -16.08 22.29
N LEU A 737 -50.38 -16.24 21.27
CA LEU A 737 -50.36 -17.44 20.42
C LEU A 737 -49.83 -18.67 21.17
N GLN A 738 -48.83 -18.48 22.03
CA GLN A 738 -48.13 -19.55 22.74
C GLN A 738 -49.05 -20.54 23.50
N PRO A 739 -49.97 -20.12 24.39
CA PRO A 739 -50.84 -21.04 25.12
C PRO A 739 -51.98 -21.64 24.27
N ILE A 740 -52.32 -21.02 23.13
CA ILE A 740 -53.40 -21.50 22.25
C ILE A 740 -52.95 -22.75 21.48
N TYR A 741 -51.70 -22.74 20.98
CA TYR A 741 -51.16 -23.80 20.13
C TYR A 741 -50.01 -24.61 20.77
N GLY A 742 -49.65 -24.32 22.02
CA GLY A 742 -48.65 -25.08 22.79
C GLY A 742 -47.20 -24.86 22.36
N PHE A 743 -46.86 -23.70 21.79
CA PHE A 743 -45.53 -23.42 21.27
C PHE A 743 -44.47 -23.28 22.38
N GLN A 744 -43.25 -23.75 22.12
CA GLN A 744 -42.09 -23.57 23.00
C GLN A 744 -40.96 -22.85 22.26
N GLU A 745 -40.35 -21.88 22.93
CA GLU A 745 -39.34 -20.99 22.33
C GLU A 745 -38.00 -21.70 22.05
N GLU A 746 -37.69 -22.76 22.80
CA GLU A 746 -36.47 -23.57 22.64
C GLU A 746 -36.50 -24.49 21.42
N LEU A 747 -37.69 -24.82 20.88
CA LEU A 747 -37.86 -25.74 19.74
C LEU A 747 -37.51 -25.11 18.39
N ILE A 748 -37.10 -23.83 18.35
CA ILE A 748 -37.06 -23.05 17.11
C ILE A 748 -35.63 -22.60 16.77
N THR A 749 -35.16 -23.02 15.61
CA THR A 749 -33.84 -22.68 15.04
C THR A 749 -33.81 -21.28 14.44
N LEU A 750 -34.09 -20.27 15.26
CA LEU A 750 -34.09 -18.84 14.88
C LEU A 750 -32.76 -18.15 15.21
N PRO A 751 -32.30 -17.18 14.40
CA PRO A 751 -31.22 -16.26 14.76
C PRO A 751 -31.38 -15.67 16.17
N LYS A 752 -30.30 -15.73 16.96
CA LYS A 752 -30.25 -15.19 18.33
C LYS A 752 -29.73 -13.76 18.41
N HIS A 753 -28.90 -13.37 17.44
CA HIS A 753 -28.29 -12.05 17.35
C HIS A 753 -28.80 -11.33 16.10
N PHE A 754 -28.86 -10.00 16.17
CA PHE A 754 -29.15 -9.11 15.06
C PHE A 754 -28.07 -8.04 15.00
N ILE A 755 -27.99 -7.32 13.88
CA ILE A 755 -27.12 -6.15 13.69
C ILE A 755 -27.85 -5.23 12.70
N SER A 756 -27.70 -3.91 12.81
CA SER A 756 -28.18 -2.96 11.79
C SER A 756 -27.03 -2.50 10.89
N ALA A 757 -27.31 -2.31 9.59
CA ALA A 757 -26.33 -1.75 8.65
C ALA A 757 -25.86 -0.33 9.05
N GLU A 758 -26.71 0.41 9.77
CA GLU A 758 -26.39 1.73 10.33
C GLU A 758 -25.32 1.66 11.45
N LEU A 759 -25.29 0.58 12.24
CA LEU A 759 -24.22 0.37 13.22
C LEU A 759 -22.91 0.00 12.51
N VAL A 760 -22.94 -0.96 11.59
CA VAL A 760 -21.75 -1.47 10.86
C VAL A 760 -21.02 -0.36 10.10
N SER A 761 -21.77 0.59 9.52
CA SER A 761 -21.21 1.74 8.81
C SER A 761 -20.64 2.84 9.73
N LYS A 762 -21.12 2.94 10.98
CA LYS A 762 -20.67 3.96 11.94
C LYS A 762 -19.50 3.52 12.83
N LEU A 763 -19.43 2.23 13.21
CA LEU A 763 -18.33 1.71 14.03
C LEU A 763 -17.02 1.64 13.26
N GLN A 764 -15.89 1.84 13.95
CA GLN A 764 -14.54 1.82 13.37
C GLN A 764 -13.58 0.94 14.19
N GLY A 765 -12.59 0.35 13.50
CA GLY A 765 -11.47 -0.38 14.12
C GLY A 765 -11.91 -1.40 15.18
N ARG A 766 -11.47 -1.22 16.43
CA ARG A 766 -11.71 -2.17 17.52
C ARG A 766 -13.21 -2.39 17.81
N GLN A 767 -14.04 -1.35 17.77
CA GLN A 767 -15.48 -1.49 18.05
C GLN A 767 -16.17 -2.39 17.01
N LEU A 768 -15.73 -2.30 15.75
CA LEU A 768 -16.20 -3.14 14.67
C LEU A 768 -15.76 -4.60 14.85
N ALA A 769 -14.54 -4.83 15.32
CA ALA A 769 -14.02 -6.17 15.64
C ALA A 769 -14.74 -6.79 16.85
N GLU A 770 -15.03 -6.00 17.89
CA GLU A 770 -15.81 -6.41 19.06
C GLU A 770 -17.25 -6.80 18.64
N LEU A 771 -17.89 -6.02 17.76
CA LEU A 771 -19.19 -6.36 17.17
C LEU A 771 -19.13 -7.68 16.36
N ALA A 772 -18.14 -7.86 15.49
CA ALA A 772 -17.97 -9.10 14.71
C ALA A 772 -17.73 -10.33 15.60
N ALA A 773 -16.97 -10.17 16.68
CA ALA A 773 -16.75 -11.22 17.67
C ALA A 773 -18.04 -11.58 18.44
N SER A 774 -18.88 -10.59 18.79
CA SER A 774 -20.13 -10.82 19.53
C SER A 774 -21.14 -11.75 18.83
N VAL A 775 -21.05 -11.84 17.50
CA VAL A 775 -21.92 -12.67 16.64
C VAL A 775 -21.20 -13.95 16.15
N ASN A 776 -20.01 -14.25 16.69
CA ASN A 776 -19.17 -15.40 16.33
C ASN A 776 -18.77 -15.47 14.84
N ILE A 777 -18.74 -14.33 14.14
CA ILE A 777 -18.41 -14.25 12.70
C ILE A 777 -16.93 -14.64 12.45
N LEU A 778 -16.07 -14.47 13.46
CA LEU A 778 -14.65 -14.85 13.46
C LEU A 778 -14.38 -16.34 13.81
N ALA A 779 -15.42 -17.19 13.85
CA ALA A 779 -15.32 -18.58 14.31
C ALA A 779 -15.80 -19.63 13.27
N SER A 780 -15.64 -19.36 11.97
CA SER A 780 -15.99 -20.27 10.86
C SER A 780 -15.08 -20.06 9.65
#